data_AF-A0A6I3WV65-F1
#
_entry.id   AF-A0A6I3WV65-F1
#
_cell.length_a   1.000
_cell.length_b   1.000
_cell.length_c   1.000
_cell.angle_alpha   90.00
_cell.angle_beta   90.00
_cell.angle_gamma   90.00
#
_symmetry.space_group_name_H-M   'P 1'
#
loop_
_entity.id
_entity.type
_entity.pdbx_description
1 polymer ?
#
loop_
_entity_poly.entity_id
_entity_poly.type
_entity_poly.pdbx_seq_one_letter_code
_entity_poly.pdbx_strand_id
1 'polypeptide(L)'
;MAWHRVVVGAGAVGGPRLVAPAAGERLGPRGPGHRSVVHHGGVLRRSPAALANGAGHGHLRRSCVGLMVAGCIMPRYVHRTAPPLMSSPAPYRARVPYQPALDGVRSVAVVMVLLFHGGVSWMGGGYFGVSVFFTLSGFLITSLLYREFDSTRRIGPAAFYARRAKRLLPASVVCLSAVSVMAANSAWNGVDHLKRDLLSAVGQVANWVRLFAGESYIDVQSKTAGMRSPLDHYWSLAIEEQFYWIWPLAFWALARWARRRSWSMTRVVGACTLVSAVCAPVIAATWGSDAAYWATPARACEILLGALIAVALAERRLSAAAWMAPAGLVAVVVLAIVLPTASGPAYSGALPLLALASGTLLLGLQRPGPVTAMLSWRPFVALGRVSYGVYLYHLPVFVFVTEARAGIGGWALLGLRLGITLAVAVASYWLIERPVRQAAWSGVRTAFIAAGACVLVAVLGSAVPIASANYWTVSEAAGAQAAIPTGGSVAALLPTPAGSPGDGSVPVSSGVVVAPTDTSIVLPALNRPVRILLVGDSTAEATGSGLVAWATQHPSVAQVTVAASPGCGFIRGGTVATDNGTPFQAACNDVLDKQVPAQLRDLHPDVVVLMVYARDTSPREWDAGEGELTADDPRFVERMVGDFAALQTMILDTSTAQVMWVRPLHADPYWAHVVSAITEDATHAIIDDATRTVASLGNGRAQVIDLRAWAERDGVAFDHVARPDGVHFTTAAATDVSERWFGPQLVLAATRAATTTAGP
;
A
#
# COMPACT_ATOMS: atom_id res chain seq x y z
N MET A 1 21.19 23.21 -45.99
CA MET A 1 22.40 23.32 -45.14
C MET A 1 22.52 21.97 -44.42
N ALA A 2 23.27 20.96 -44.85
CA ALA A 2 24.48 20.82 -45.67
C ALA A 2 25.80 20.86 -44.86
N TRP A 3 26.54 19.74 -44.93
CA TRP A 3 27.87 19.46 -44.35
C TRP A 3 27.92 19.30 -42.80
N HIS A 4 28.83 18.52 -42.20
CA HIS A 4 30.04 17.85 -42.71
C HIS A 4 30.20 16.37 -42.22
N ARG A 5 31.10 15.59 -42.86
CA ARG A 5 31.53 14.22 -42.46
C ARG A 5 33.00 14.17 -42.01
N VAL A 6 33.31 13.37 -40.98
CA VAL A 6 34.52 12.51 -40.78
C VAL A 6 34.07 11.32 -39.90
N VAL A 7 34.31 10.01 -40.10
CA VAL A 7 35.11 9.16 -41.03
C VAL A 7 36.46 8.63 -40.51
N VAL A 8 36.36 7.51 -39.74
CA VAL A 8 37.25 6.33 -39.67
C VAL A 8 38.72 6.46 -39.19
N GLY A 9 39.07 5.60 -38.22
CA GLY A 9 40.41 5.06 -38.03
C GLY A 9 40.32 3.59 -37.59
N ALA A 10 41.05 2.67 -38.23
CA ALA A 10 41.04 1.24 -37.92
C ALA A 10 42.46 0.67 -37.96
N GLY A 11 42.77 -0.25 -37.04
CA GLY A 11 44.05 -0.97 -36.95
C GLY A 11 43.82 -2.38 -36.41
N ALA A 12 44.56 -3.36 -36.93
CA ALA A 12 44.26 -4.78 -36.75
C ALA A 12 45.53 -5.62 -36.44
N VAL A 13 45.39 -6.95 -36.53
CA VAL A 13 46.41 -8.01 -36.43
C VAL A 13 46.69 -8.52 -35.00
N GLY A 14 46.60 -9.84 -34.81
CA GLY A 14 47.04 -10.50 -33.56
C GLY A 14 46.37 -11.83 -33.22
N GLY A 15 46.81 -12.93 -33.81
CA GLY A 15 46.53 -14.30 -33.35
C GLY A 15 47.34 -15.33 -34.15
N PRO A 16 47.23 -16.64 -33.89
CA PRO A 16 46.71 -17.33 -32.70
C PRO A 16 47.82 -18.16 -31.99
N ARG A 17 47.59 -18.69 -30.78
CA ARG A 17 48.42 -19.78 -30.21
C ARG A 17 47.61 -20.84 -29.46
N LEU A 18 47.60 -22.05 -30.03
CA LEU A 18 47.44 -23.31 -29.32
C LEU A 18 48.79 -23.69 -28.70
N VAL A 19 48.86 -24.05 -27.41
CA VAL A 19 49.70 -25.14 -26.88
C VAL A 19 49.07 -25.69 -25.60
N ALA A 20 48.80 -26.99 -25.59
CA ALA A 20 49.07 -27.89 -24.48
C ALA A 20 49.86 -29.07 -25.08
N PRO A 21 50.83 -29.69 -24.38
CA PRO A 21 50.48 -30.94 -23.69
C PRO A 21 51.35 -31.32 -22.46
N ALA A 22 51.01 -32.46 -21.84
CA ALA A 22 51.91 -33.41 -21.15
C ALA A 22 52.62 -32.99 -19.85
N ALA A 23 53.20 -33.89 -19.03
CA ALA A 23 52.83 -35.28 -18.65
C ALA A 23 53.71 -35.75 -17.45
N GLY A 24 53.27 -36.78 -16.71
CA GLY A 24 53.98 -37.42 -15.58
C GLY A 24 52.96 -37.91 -14.53
N GLU A 25 52.79 -39.18 -14.14
CA GLU A 25 53.75 -40.26 -13.84
C GLU A 25 54.82 -39.82 -12.82
N ARG A 26 55.07 -40.47 -11.67
CA ARG A 26 54.73 -41.81 -11.08
C ARG A 26 54.56 -41.65 -9.54
N LEU A 27 54.30 -42.61 -8.65
CA LEU A 27 54.30 -44.09 -8.61
C LEU A 27 53.35 -44.58 -7.44
N GLY A 28 53.28 -45.89 -7.16
CA GLY A 28 52.85 -46.47 -5.86
C GLY A 28 54.07 -46.98 -5.05
N PRO A 29 53.97 -47.94 -4.09
CA PRO A 29 52.84 -48.86 -3.83
C PRO A 29 52.62 -49.32 -2.35
N ARG A 30 51.78 -50.36 -2.15
CA ARG A 30 51.69 -51.33 -1.01
C ARG A 30 51.01 -50.91 0.32
N GLY A 31 50.13 -51.81 0.82
CA GLY A 31 49.78 -51.99 2.25
C GLY A 31 50.59 -53.16 2.85
N PRO A 32 50.09 -54.00 3.80
CA PRO A 32 48.72 -54.13 4.34
C PRO A 32 48.65 -54.16 5.91
N GLY A 33 47.48 -54.47 6.51
CA GLY A 33 47.39 -54.83 7.94
C GLY A 33 45.99 -55.03 8.52
N HIS A 34 45.67 -56.25 8.98
CA HIS A 34 44.55 -56.56 9.91
C HIS A 34 45.07 -56.65 11.36
N ARG A 35 44.24 -56.31 12.36
CA ARG A 35 43.74 -57.25 13.41
C ARG A 35 42.87 -56.57 14.49
N SER A 36 42.29 -57.39 15.37
CA SER A 36 41.22 -57.05 16.33
C SER A 36 41.43 -57.72 17.71
N VAL A 37 41.05 -57.02 18.79
CA VAL A 37 41.00 -57.44 20.21
C VAL A 37 39.89 -56.57 20.85
N VAL A 38 38.85 -56.98 21.61
CA VAL A 38 38.68 -57.93 22.75
C VAL A 38 39.22 -57.31 24.06
N HIS A 39 38.54 -57.26 25.23
CA HIS A 39 37.18 -57.69 25.66
C HIS A 39 36.52 -56.51 26.47
N HIS A 40 35.56 -56.55 27.42
CA HIS A 40 34.75 -57.57 28.15
C HIS A 40 33.50 -56.86 28.77
N GLY A 41 32.70 -57.54 29.62
CA GLY A 41 31.88 -56.89 30.68
C GLY A 41 30.35 -56.84 30.52
N GLY A 42 29.60 -57.31 31.54
CA GLY A 42 28.14 -57.17 31.66
C GLY A 42 27.60 -57.85 32.94
N VAL A 43 26.35 -57.61 33.34
CA VAL A 43 25.65 -58.34 34.43
C VAL A 43 24.12 -58.12 34.39
N LEU A 44 23.36 -59.23 34.33
CA LEU A 44 21.98 -59.51 34.86
C LEU A 44 20.80 -58.52 34.56
N ARG A 45 19.50 -58.91 34.57
CA ARG A 45 18.83 -60.04 35.25
C ARG A 45 17.44 -60.40 34.64
N ARG A 46 17.18 -61.71 34.46
CA ARG A 46 15.87 -62.45 34.46
C ARG A 46 14.72 -62.12 33.47
N SER A 47 14.26 -63.18 32.79
CA SER A 47 12.83 -63.45 32.43
C SER A 47 12.16 -64.31 33.52
N PRO A 48 10.82 -64.49 33.50
CA PRO A 48 10.11 -65.61 32.80
C PRO A 48 8.87 -65.11 32.00
N ALA A 49 8.09 -65.82 31.16
CA ALA A 49 7.95 -67.19 30.60
C ALA A 49 6.45 -67.62 30.68
N ALA A 50 6.01 -68.64 29.91
CA ALA A 50 4.61 -69.18 29.83
C ALA A 50 3.55 -68.20 29.22
N LEU A 51 2.44 -68.58 28.54
CA LEU A 51 1.75 -69.79 27.99
C LEU A 51 0.84 -69.26 26.82
N ALA A 52 0.11 -69.97 25.93
CA ALA A 52 0.07 -71.27 25.25
C ALA A 52 -1.31 -71.40 24.51
N ASN A 53 -1.44 -72.36 23.56
CA ASN A 53 -2.69 -72.94 22.99
C ASN A 53 -3.53 -72.23 21.88
N GLY A 54 -4.17 -73.06 21.03
CA GLY A 54 -5.12 -72.73 19.93
C GLY A 54 -4.54 -72.97 18.51
N ALA A 55 -4.52 -74.18 17.92
CA ALA A 55 -5.62 -74.99 17.34
C ALA A 55 -6.35 -74.32 16.13
N GLY A 56 -6.56 -74.95 14.96
CA GLY A 56 -6.17 -76.28 14.45
C GLY A 56 -6.83 -76.61 13.08
N HIS A 57 -6.62 -77.83 12.53
CA HIS A 57 -7.13 -78.37 11.24
C HIS A 57 -6.51 -77.77 9.94
N GLY A 58 -6.40 -78.50 8.80
CA GLY A 58 -6.65 -79.94 8.55
C GLY A 58 -6.70 -80.30 7.04
N HIS A 59 -6.47 -81.60 6.72
CA HIS A 59 -6.53 -82.27 5.38
C HIS A 59 -5.24 -82.21 4.49
N LEU A 60 -4.54 -83.34 4.27
CA LEU A 60 -4.72 -84.44 3.27
C LEU A 60 -4.34 -84.04 1.82
N ARG A 61 -3.81 -84.90 0.92
CA ARG A 61 -2.92 -86.10 0.92
C ARG A 61 -2.83 -86.57 -0.57
N ARG A 62 -1.90 -87.49 -0.89
CA ARG A 62 -1.70 -88.21 -2.20
C ARG A 62 -0.86 -87.47 -3.25
N SER A 63 -0.22 -88.13 -4.24
CA SER A 63 0.64 -89.36 -4.25
C SER A 63 0.90 -89.80 -5.70
N CYS A 64 2.17 -90.14 -6.02
CA CYS A 64 2.60 -91.01 -7.15
C CYS A 64 2.30 -90.49 -8.58
N VAL A 65 2.92 -90.89 -9.70
CA VAL A 65 4.17 -91.55 -10.16
C VAL A 65 4.02 -91.54 -11.70
N GLY A 66 5.10 -91.37 -12.48
CA GLY A 66 5.07 -91.44 -13.96
C GLY A 66 6.51 -91.46 -14.52
N LEU A 67 6.76 -92.14 -15.65
CA LEU A 67 8.10 -92.62 -15.99
C LEU A 67 8.45 -92.52 -17.49
N MET A 68 9.68 -92.05 -17.80
CA MET A 68 10.35 -92.08 -19.13
C MET A 68 9.67 -91.26 -20.25
N VAL A 69 10.29 -90.90 -21.39
CA VAL A 69 11.44 -91.45 -22.15
C VAL A 69 12.55 -90.39 -22.40
N ALA A 70 13.71 -90.83 -22.88
CA ALA A 70 14.97 -90.08 -22.96
C ALA A 70 15.11 -89.05 -24.11
N GLY A 71 16.05 -88.12 -23.92
CA GLY A 71 16.58 -87.22 -24.94
C GLY A 71 17.77 -86.41 -24.38
N CYS A 72 18.99 -86.68 -24.83
CA CYS A 72 20.20 -86.05 -24.27
C CYS A 72 20.48 -84.67 -24.86
N ILE A 73 20.90 -83.71 -24.01
CA ILE A 73 22.06 -82.80 -24.18
C ILE A 73 22.12 -81.88 -22.93
N MET A 74 23.33 -81.61 -22.42
CA MET A 74 23.58 -80.76 -21.24
C MET A 74 24.03 -79.34 -21.64
N PRO A 75 23.19 -78.30 -21.47
CA PRO A 75 23.65 -76.92 -21.39
C PRO A 75 23.98 -76.54 -19.93
N ARG A 76 25.09 -75.83 -19.72
CA ARG A 76 25.52 -75.38 -18.39
C ARG A 76 24.47 -74.45 -17.76
N TYR A 77 23.86 -74.87 -16.65
CA TYR A 77 22.94 -74.02 -15.90
C TYR A 77 23.71 -72.92 -15.16
N VAL A 78 23.65 -71.69 -15.70
CA VAL A 78 23.99 -70.49 -14.93
C VAL A 78 22.94 -70.31 -13.84
N HIS A 79 23.35 -70.04 -12.60
CA HIS A 79 22.41 -69.69 -11.53
C HIS A 79 21.60 -68.45 -11.92
N ARG A 80 20.33 -68.65 -12.31
CA ARG A 80 19.33 -67.58 -12.33
C ARG A 80 19.10 -67.16 -10.88
N THR A 81 19.73 -66.06 -10.47
CA THR A 81 19.26 -65.28 -9.33
C THR A 81 17.80 -64.91 -9.59
N ALA A 82 16.93 -65.08 -8.59
CA ALA A 82 15.56 -64.62 -8.71
C ALA A 82 15.57 -63.10 -8.99
N PRO A 83 14.71 -62.58 -9.89
CA PRO A 83 14.61 -61.14 -10.09
C PRO A 83 14.23 -60.50 -8.75
N PRO A 84 14.92 -59.44 -8.30
CA PRO A 84 14.55 -58.78 -7.05
C PRO A 84 13.11 -58.29 -7.16
N LEU A 85 12.32 -58.54 -6.11
CA LEU A 85 10.94 -58.08 -6.03
C LEU A 85 10.91 -56.58 -6.34
N MET A 86 10.27 -56.22 -7.46
CA MET A 86 10.27 -54.84 -7.93
C MET A 86 9.53 -53.97 -6.92
N SER A 87 10.31 -53.23 -6.11
CA SER A 87 9.78 -52.16 -5.26
C SER A 87 8.91 -51.26 -6.11
N SER A 88 7.63 -51.12 -5.76
CA SER A 88 6.64 -50.44 -6.59
C SER A 88 7.17 -49.05 -6.99
N PRO A 89 7.21 -48.71 -8.29
CA PRO A 89 7.88 -47.51 -8.74
C PRO A 89 7.26 -46.29 -8.07
N ALA A 90 8.07 -45.55 -7.30
CA ALA A 90 7.63 -44.37 -6.58
C ALA A 90 6.93 -43.41 -7.57
N PRO A 91 5.74 -42.87 -7.23
CA PRO A 91 4.83 -42.27 -8.20
C PRO A 91 5.54 -41.18 -9.01
N TYR A 92 5.55 -41.36 -10.34
CA TYR A 92 6.31 -40.54 -11.28
C TYR A 92 5.95 -39.06 -11.14
N ARG A 93 6.78 -38.31 -10.41
CA ARG A 93 6.59 -36.88 -10.21
C ARG A 93 6.97 -36.16 -11.50
N ALA A 94 5.98 -35.89 -12.34
CA ALA A 94 6.15 -35.13 -13.58
C ALA A 94 6.88 -33.81 -13.33
N ARG A 95 8.14 -33.72 -13.75
CA ARG A 95 8.95 -32.49 -13.63
C ARG A 95 8.74 -31.63 -14.87
N VAL A 96 8.47 -30.35 -14.67
CA VAL A 96 8.71 -29.32 -15.69
C VAL A 96 10.22 -29.01 -15.66
N PRO A 97 10.95 -29.05 -16.79
CA PRO A 97 12.33 -28.58 -16.85
C PRO A 97 12.44 -27.14 -16.36
N TYR A 98 13.48 -26.84 -15.57
CA TYR A 98 13.71 -25.48 -15.10
C TYR A 98 14.17 -24.60 -16.27
N GLN A 99 13.43 -23.51 -16.53
CA GLN A 99 13.67 -22.56 -17.63
C GLN A 99 14.10 -21.22 -17.02
N PRO A 100 15.40 -20.88 -16.99
CA PRO A 100 15.91 -19.69 -16.28
C PRO A 100 15.30 -18.38 -16.78
N ALA A 101 15.02 -18.26 -18.08
CA ALA A 101 14.36 -17.09 -18.68
C ALA A 101 13.02 -16.72 -18.01
N LEU A 102 12.29 -17.66 -17.41
CA LEU A 102 11.05 -17.38 -16.70
C LEU A 102 11.27 -16.72 -15.33
N ASP A 103 12.42 -16.92 -14.69
CA ASP A 103 12.85 -16.09 -13.55
C ASP A 103 13.27 -14.70 -14.05
N GLY A 104 13.89 -14.59 -15.24
CA GLY A 104 14.16 -13.30 -15.87
C GLY A 104 12.91 -12.46 -16.16
N VAL A 105 11.81 -13.09 -16.61
CA VAL A 105 10.50 -12.42 -16.77
C VAL A 105 10.00 -11.85 -15.43
N ARG A 106 10.17 -12.58 -14.31
CA ARG A 106 9.83 -12.06 -12.97
C ARG A 106 10.65 -10.84 -12.58
N SER A 107 11.91 -10.80 -12.98
CA SER A 107 12.79 -9.65 -12.71
C SER A 107 12.37 -8.41 -13.48
N VAL A 108 12.00 -8.55 -14.76
CA VAL A 108 11.44 -7.43 -15.53
C VAL A 108 10.14 -6.94 -14.88
N ALA A 109 9.24 -7.86 -14.54
CA ALA A 109 7.95 -7.54 -13.92
C ALA A 109 8.09 -6.86 -12.54
N VAL A 110 8.99 -7.31 -11.67
CA VAL A 110 9.20 -6.66 -10.35
C VAL A 110 9.89 -5.30 -10.49
N VAL A 111 10.83 -5.13 -11.43
CA VAL A 111 11.50 -3.85 -11.66
C VAL A 111 10.52 -2.79 -12.16
N MET A 112 9.59 -3.14 -13.06
CA MET A 112 8.52 -2.24 -13.49
C MET A 112 7.67 -1.74 -12.30
N VAL A 113 7.23 -2.65 -11.43
CA VAL A 113 6.45 -2.33 -10.22
C VAL A 113 7.23 -1.46 -9.23
N LEU A 114 8.50 -1.77 -8.99
CA LEU A 114 9.36 -1.02 -8.07
C LEU A 114 9.63 0.41 -8.55
N LEU A 115 9.80 0.63 -9.85
CA LEU A 115 10.00 1.95 -10.42
C LEU A 115 8.70 2.77 -10.44
N PHE A 116 7.55 2.13 -10.70
CA PHE A 116 6.23 2.74 -10.60
C PHE A 116 5.92 3.22 -9.18
N HIS A 117 5.96 2.33 -8.16
CA HIS A 117 5.77 2.75 -6.77
C HIS A 117 6.92 3.62 -6.23
N GLY A 118 8.05 3.67 -6.94
CA GLY A 118 9.19 4.55 -6.65
C GLY A 118 9.02 6.00 -7.13
N GLY A 119 7.92 6.34 -7.80
CA GLY A 119 7.66 7.69 -8.31
C GLY A 119 8.43 8.04 -9.59
N VAL A 120 8.93 7.04 -10.33
CA VAL A 120 9.71 7.27 -11.56
C VAL A 120 8.77 7.70 -12.69
N SER A 121 8.76 8.99 -13.01
CA SER A 121 7.77 9.65 -13.88
C SER A 121 7.60 9.02 -15.27
N TRP A 122 8.66 8.46 -15.87
CA TRP A 122 8.61 7.78 -17.17
C TRP A 122 8.14 6.31 -17.11
N MET A 123 7.81 5.78 -15.93
CA MET A 123 7.32 4.42 -15.71
C MET A 123 5.84 4.41 -15.25
N GLY A 124 5.01 5.29 -15.83
CA GLY A 124 3.59 5.42 -15.47
C GLY A 124 2.79 4.12 -15.64
N GLY A 125 3.16 3.29 -16.62
CA GLY A 125 2.57 1.98 -16.89
C GLY A 125 3.14 0.83 -16.07
N GLY A 126 4.07 1.06 -15.14
CA GLY A 126 4.83 -0.02 -14.48
C GLY A 126 3.99 -0.98 -13.62
N TYR A 127 2.78 -0.57 -13.23
CA TYR A 127 1.77 -1.46 -12.63
C TYR A 127 1.44 -2.69 -13.51
N PHE A 128 1.62 -2.58 -14.83
CA PHE A 128 1.50 -3.69 -15.79
C PHE A 128 2.44 -4.89 -15.47
N GLY A 129 3.45 -4.71 -14.61
CA GLY A 129 4.26 -5.81 -14.09
C GLY A 129 3.40 -6.86 -13.35
N VAL A 130 2.29 -6.45 -12.72
CA VAL A 130 1.29 -7.36 -12.11
C VAL A 130 0.65 -8.25 -13.17
N SER A 131 0.24 -7.69 -14.32
CA SER A 131 -0.29 -8.45 -15.46
C SER A 131 0.73 -9.47 -16.00
N VAL A 132 2.02 -9.11 -16.06
CA VAL A 132 3.09 -10.03 -16.46
C VAL A 132 3.23 -11.20 -15.45
N PHE A 133 3.11 -10.93 -14.14
CA PHE A 133 3.07 -11.98 -13.12
C PHE A 133 1.86 -12.90 -13.28
N PHE A 134 0.65 -12.34 -13.46
CA PHE A 134 -0.59 -13.09 -13.66
C PHE A 134 -0.50 -14.08 -14.84
N THR A 135 -0.06 -13.62 -16.02
CA THR A 135 0.09 -14.51 -17.19
C THR A 135 1.19 -15.57 -16.97
N LEU A 136 2.31 -15.22 -16.34
CA LEU A 136 3.39 -16.17 -16.02
C LEU A 136 2.92 -17.25 -15.02
N SER A 137 2.14 -16.86 -14.01
CA SER A 137 1.62 -17.78 -12.99
C SER A 137 0.56 -18.72 -13.54
N GLY A 138 -0.34 -18.23 -14.40
CA GLY A 138 -1.29 -19.07 -15.15
C GLY A 138 -0.58 -20.10 -16.04
N PHE A 139 0.47 -19.67 -16.76
CA PHE A 139 1.31 -20.54 -17.58
C PHE A 139 2.02 -21.63 -16.77
N LEU A 140 2.69 -21.25 -15.67
CA LEU A 140 3.48 -22.17 -14.85
C LEU A 140 2.63 -23.19 -14.10
N ILE A 141 1.52 -22.77 -13.48
CA ILE A 141 0.64 -23.68 -12.76
C ILE A 141 -0.04 -24.64 -13.73
N THR A 142 -0.54 -24.17 -14.87
CA THR A 142 -1.21 -25.03 -15.84
C THR A 142 -0.24 -26.00 -16.51
N SER A 143 1.02 -25.58 -16.77
CA SER A 143 2.08 -26.47 -17.24
C SER A 143 2.39 -27.62 -16.27
N LEU A 144 2.25 -27.41 -14.96
CA LEU A 144 2.39 -28.46 -13.94
C LEU A 144 1.14 -29.35 -13.90
N LEU A 145 -0.06 -28.76 -13.80
CA LEU A 145 -1.34 -29.48 -13.70
C LEU A 145 -1.62 -30.35 -14.94
N TYR A 146 -1.35 -29.84 -16.14
CA TYR A 146 -1.52 -30.60 -17.39
C TYR A 146 -0.62 -31.83 -17.41
N ARG A 147 0.67 -31.70 -17.04
CA ARG A 147 1.60 -32.84 -17.01
C ARG A 147 1.26 -33.86 -15.92
N GLU A 148 0.82 -33.41 -14.75
CA GLU A 148 0.36 -34.29 -13.66
C GLU A 148 -0.92 -35.06 -14.09
N PHE A 149 -1.87 -34.37 -14.73
CA PHE A 149 -3.10 -34.99 -15.24
C PHE A 149 -2.88 -35.91 -16.43
N ASP A 150 -2.01 -35.57 -17.37
CA ASP A 150 -1.80 -36.41 -18.56
C ASP A 150 -1.10 -37.73 -18.18
N SER A 151 -0.08 -37.65 -17.32
CA SER A 151 0.67 -38.83 -16.86
C SER A 151 -0.08 -39.70 -15.84
N THR A 152 -0.96 -39.15 -15.01
CA THR A 152 -1.62 -39.91 -13.91
C THR A 152 -3.15 -40.00 -14.00
N ARG A 153 -3.79 -39.22 -14.88
CA ARG A 153 -5.25 -39.01 -14.97
C ARG A 153 -5.91 -38.54 -13.66
N ARG A 154 -5.10 -38.03 -12.72
CA ARG A 154 -5.45 -37.48 -11.41
C ARG A 154 -4.71 -36.15 -11.21
N ILE A 155 -5.10 -35.41 -10.17
CA ILE A 155 -4.34 -34.28 -9.63
C ILE A 155 -4.37 -34.45 -8.11
N GLY A 156 -3.26 -34.13 -7.44
CA GLY A 156 -3.12 -34.21 -5.98
C GLY A 156 -3.22 -32.84 -5.31
N PRO A 157 -4.43 -32.26 -5.12
CA PRO A 157 -4.61 -30.90 -4.62
C PRO A 157 -3.91 -30.66 -3.27
N ALA A 158 -4.05 -31.57 -2.29
CA ALA A 158 -3.35 -31.47 -1.00
C ALA A 158 -1.82 -31.38 -1.15
N ALA A 159 -1.23 -32.10 -2.12
CA ALA A 159 0.19 -32.04 -2.41
C ALA A 159 0.58 -30.78 -3.21
N PHE A 160 -0.34 -30.21 -3.99
CA PHE A 160 -0.18 -28.91 -4.65
C PHE A 160 -0.20 -27.77 -3.64
N TYR A 161 -1.25 -27.67 -2.81
CA TYR A 161 -1.39 -26.63 -1.79
C TYR A 161 -0.25 -26.67 -0.77
N ALA A 162 0.18 -27.85 -0.29
CA ALA A 162 1.33 -27.96 0.60
C ALA A 162 2.65 -27.47 -0.03
N ARG A 163 2.83 -27.59 -1.35
CA ARG A 163 3.98 -27.01 -2.09
C ARG A 163 3.85 -25.50 -2.27
N ARG A 164 2.64 -24.97 -2.42
CA ARG A 164 2.38 -23.52 -2.56
C ARG A 164 2.48 -22.80 -1.22
N ALA A 165 1.90 -23.36 -0.16
CA ALA A 165 2.00 -22.88 1.22
C ALA A 165 3.48 -22.71 1.65
N LYS A 166 4.31 -23.76 1.50
CA LYS A 166 5.76 -23.70 1.77
C LYS A 166 6.56 -22.76 0.84
N ARG A 167 5.95 -22.16 -0.19
CA ARG A 167 6.57 -21.15 -1.06
C ARG A 167 6.17 -19.72 -0.67
N LEU A 168 4.91 -19.49 -0.33
CA LEU A 168 4.36 -18.13 -0.16
C LEU A 168 4.26 -17.72 1.31
N LEU A 169 3.54 -18.51 2.11
CA LEU A 169 3.15 -18.12 3.47
C LEU A 169 4.32 -17.74 4.39
N PRO A 170 5.52 -18.36 4.35
CA PRO A 170 6.60 -18.01 5.28
C PRO A 170 7.05 -16.55 5.18
N ALA A 171 7.18 -15.99 3.97
CA ALA A 171 7.49 -14.58 3.81
C ALA A 171 6.27 -13.70 4.09
N SER A 172 5.08 -14.08 3.58
CA SER A 172 3.82 -13.34 3.79
C SER A 172 3.53 -13.11 5.28
N VAL A 173 3.63 -14.17 6.09
CA VAL A 173 3.46 -14.13 7.55
C VAL A 173 4.48 -13.20 8.19
N VAL A 174 5.75 -13.24 7.78
CA VAL A 174 6.81 -12.39 8.33
C VAL A 174 6.58 -10.91 7.99
N CYS A 175 6.19 -10.60 6.76
CA CYS A 175 5.85 -9.24 6.35
C CYS A 175 4.64 -8.69 7.14
N LEU A 176 3.53 -9.44 7.20
CA LEU A 176 2.34 -9.03 7.94
C LEU A 176 2.58 -8.94 9.46
N SER A 177 3.43 -9.81 10.03
CA SER A 177 3.81 -9.73 11.44
C SER A 177 4.66 -8.50 11.73
N ALA A 178 5.64 -8.20 10.86
CA ALA A 178 6.46 -6.99 10.97
C ALA A 178 5.59 -5.73 10.85
N VAL A 179 4.64 -5.70 9.92
CA VAL A 179 3.66 -4.61 9.78
C VAL A 179 2.76 -4.50 11.02
N SER A 180 2.29 -5.61 11.61
CA SER A 180 1.51 -5.56 12.86
C SER A 180 2.32 -4.93 14.01
N VAL A 181 3.57 -5.37 14.20
CA VAL A 181 4.45 -4.90 15.28
C VAL A 181 4.85 -3.45 15.07
N MET A 182 5.21 -3.05 13.85
CA MET A 182 5.55 -1.66 13.53
C MET A 182 4.33 -0.73 13.65
N ALA A 183 3.13 -1.17 13.23
CA ALA A 183 1.89 -0.40 13.41
C ALA A 183 1.54 -0.19 14.90
N ALA A 184 1.71 -1.21 15.73
CA ALA A 184 1.57 -1.09 17.19
C ALA A 184 2.64 -0.20 17.86
N ASN A 185 3.71 0.17 17.13
CA ASN A 185 4.73 1.14 17.53
C ASN A 185 4.62 2.45 16.70
N SER A 186 3.39 2.84 16.36
CA SER A 186 3.03 4.10 15.68
C SER A 186 3.66 4.36 14.31
N ALA A 187 4.16 3.32 13.61
CA ALA A 187 4.86 3.48 12.33
C ALA A 187 4.00 4.09 11.19
N TRP A 188 2.68 3.95 11.27
CA TRP A 188 1.69 4.33 10.25
C TRP A 188 0.37 4.84 10.87
N ASN A 189 0.43 5.75 11.84
CA ASN A 189 -0.78 6.23 12.54
C ASN A 189 -1.83 6.87 11.62
N GLY A 190 -1.44 7.51 10.51
CA GLY A 190 -2.37 8.10 9.54
C GLY A 190 -3.08 7.10 8.61
N VAL A 191 -3.07 5.80 8.92
CA VAL A 191 -3.70 4.75 8.10
C VAL A 191 -4.82 4.06 8.89
N ASP A 192 -5.95 4.74 9.08
CA ASP A 192 -7.08 4.28 9.92
C ASP A 192 -7.62 2.90 9.49
N HIS A 193 -7.47 2.58 8.20
CA HIS A 193 -7.91 1.35 7.56
C HIS A 193 -6.89 0.19 7.63
N LEU A 194 -5.70 0.37 8.23
CA LEU A 194 -4.62 -0.63 8.24
C LEU A 194 -5.04 -1.97 8.85
N LYS A 195 -5.88 -1.96 9.89
CA LYS A 195 -6.42 -3.17 10.52
C LYS A 195 -7.33 -3.97 9.60
N ARG A 196 -8.20 -3.27 8.85
CA ARG A 196 -9.09 -3.85 7.81
C ARG A 196 -8.23 -4.45 6.68
N ASP A 197 -7.23 -3.70 6.23
CA ASP A 197 -6.31 -4.12 5.18
C ASP A 197 -5.52 -5.37 5.57
N LEU A 198 -4.97 -5.42 6.77
CA LEU A 198 -4.21 -6.56 7.27
C LEU A 198 -5.05 -7.83 7.37
N LEU A 199 -6.27 -7.74 7.91
CA LEU A 199 -7.20 -8.86 7.93
C LEU A 199 -7.62 -9.29 6.51
N SER A 200 -7.78 -8.35 5.58
CA SER A 200 -8.08 -8.65 4.17
C SER A 200 -6.92 -9.34 3.43
N ALA A 201 -5.67 -9.02 3.81
CA ALA A 201 -4.46 -9.65 3.32
C ALA A 201 -4.29 -11.07 3.86
N VAL A 202 -4.52 -11.29 5.17
CA VAL A 202 -4.55 -12.64 5.78
C VAL A 202 -5.64 -13.51 5.15
N GLY A 203 -6.81 -12.93 4.90
CA GLY A 203 -7.94 -13.59 4.26
C GLY A 203 -7.80 -13.80 2.75
N GLN A 204 -6.78 -13.23 2.10
CA GLN A 204 -6.59 -13.22 0.63
C GLN A 204 -7.82 -12.68 -0.14
N VAL A 205 -8.43 -11.62 0.40
CA VAL A 205 -9.61 -10.92 -0.14
C VAL A 205 -9.41 -9.41 -0.27
N ALA A 206 -8.18 -8.92 -0.16
CA ALA A 206 -7.83 -7.49 -0.21
C ALA A 206 -8.39 -6.75 -1.45
N ASN A 207 -8.48 -7.41 -2.60
CA ASN A 207 -9.09 -6.81 -3.80
C ASN A 207 -10.61 -6.60 -3.67
N TRP A 208 -11.32 -7.52 -3.01
CA TRP A 208 -12.76 -7.42 -2.78
C TRP A 208 -13.09 -6.41 -1.69
N VAL A 209 -12.29 -6.36 -0.62
CA VAL A 209 -12.47 -5.39 0.47
C VAL A 209 -12.34 -3.94 -0.04
N ARG A 210 -11.43 -3.67 -0.99
CA ARG A 210 -11.27 -2.35 -1.60
C ARG A 210 -12.41 -2.01 -2.56
N LEU A 211 -12.81 -2.97 -3.40
CA LEU A 211 -13.96 -2.80 -4.30
C LEU A 211 -15.25 -2.49 -3.54
N PHE A 212 -15.54 -3.21 -2.44
CA PHE A 212 -16.72 -2.94 -1.61
C PHE A 212 -16.57 -1.74 -0.67
N ALA A 213 -15.36 -1.17 -0.54
CA ALA A 213 -15.12 0.11 0.14
C ALA A 213 -15.18 1.32 -0.82
N GLY A 214 -15.43 1.11 -2.12
CA GLY A 214 -15.47 2.17 -3.12
C GLY A 214 -14.11 2.80 -3.46
N GLU A 215 -12.99 2.20 -3.04
CA GLU A 215 -11.66 2.77 -3.27
C GLU A 215 -11.27 2.70 -4.75
N SER A 216 -10.89 3.82 -5.37
CA SER A 216 -10.24 3.79 -6.68
C SER A 216 -8.77 3.35 -6.55
N TYR A 217 -8.22 2.74 -7.61
CA TYR A 217 -6.79 2.38 -7.61
C TYR A 217 -5.88 3.61 -7.68
N ILE A 218 -6.33 4.73 -8.28
CA ILE A 218 -5.53 5.96 -8.36
C ILE A 218 -5.50 6.69 -7.01
N ASP A 219 -6.61 6.77 -6.27
CA ASP A 219 -6.66 7.40 -4.93
C ASP A 219 -5.72 6.68 -3.96
N VAL A 220 -5.70 5.35 -4.02
CA VAL A 220 -4.79 4.49 -3.25
C VAL A 220 -3.32 4.71 -3.65
N GLN A 221 -3.05 5.17 -4.87
CA GLN A 221 -1.72 5.45 -5.39
C GLN A 221 -1.28 6.91 -5.18
N SER A 222 -2.19 7.87 -5.03
CA SER A 222 -1.89 9.28 -4.75
C SER A 222 -1.70 9.61 -3.27
N LYS A 223 -2.29 8.83 -2.34
CA LYS A 223 -2.09 8.97 -0.88
C LYS A 223 -0.63 9.18 -0.50
N THR A 224 -0.34 10.28 0.21
CA THR A 224 0.99 10.61 0.75
C THR A 224 1.53 9.51 1.67
N ALA A 225 2.85 9.30 1.66
CA ALA A 225 3.51 8.25 2.43
C ALA A 225 3.37 8.51 3.94
N GLY A 226 2.59 7.66 4.62
CA GLY A 226 2.13 7.87 5.99
C GLY A 226 0.61 7.73 6.12
N MET A 227 -0.15 8.11 5.08
CA MET A 227 -1.59 7.83 4.91
C MET A 227 -1.85 6.63 4.00
N ARG A 228 -0.91 6.34 3.11
CA ARG A 228 -0.93 5.14 2.28
C ARG A 228 -0.72 3.88 3.12
N SER A 229 -1.53 2.85 2.88
CA SER A 229 -1.38 1.57 3.58
C SER A 229 -0.14 0.81 3.08
N PRO A 230 0.77 0.35 3.97
CA PRO A 230 1.92 -0.48 3.58
C PRO A 230 1.52 -1.79 2.90
N LEU A 231 0.24 -2.18 2.96
CA LEU A 231 -0.27 -3.45 2.47
C LEU A 231 -1.02 -3.37 1.12
N ASP A 232 -1.18 -2.21 0.47
CA ASP A 232 -2.03 -2.09 -0.74
C ASP A 232 -1.79 -3.20 -1.76
N HIS A 233 -0.52 -3.43 -2.10
CA HIS A 233 -0.05 -4.41 -3.10
C HIS A 233 -0.57 -5.86 -2.90
N TYR A 234 -1.06 -6.22 -1.70
CA TYR A 234 -1.72 -7.51 -1.44
C TYR A 234 -3.00 -7.73 -2.25
N TRP A 235 -3.62 -6.68 -2.83
CA TRP A 235 -4.77 -6.84 -3.74
C TRP A 235 -4.47 -7.82 -4.88
N SER A 236 -3.26 -7.76 -5.45
CA SER A 236 -2.88 -8.61 -6.59
C SER A 236 -2.54 -10.03 -6.13
N LEU A 237 -1.94 -10.17 -4.94
CA LEU A 237 -1.63 -11.44 -4.31
C LEU A 237 -2.92 -12.20 -3.96
N ALA A 238 -3.96 -11.49 -3.48
CA ALA A 238 -5.29 -12.05 -3.25
C ALA A 238 -5.89 -12.67 -4.53
N ILE A 239 -5.83 -11.97 -5.67
CA ILE A 239 -6.28 -12.47 -6.97
C ILE A 239 -5.44 -13.69 -7.41
N GLU A 240 -4.11 -13.63 -7.25
CA GLU A 240 -3.21 -14.75 -7.62
C GLU A 240 -3.49 -15.99 -6.74
N GLU A 241 -3.74 -15.83 -5.45
CA GLU A 241 -4.05 -16.92 -4.53
C GLU A 241 -5.47 -17.48 -4.70
N GLN A 242 -6.48 -16.64 -4.96
CA GLN A 242 -7.83 -17.09 -5.34
C GLN A 242 -7.78 -18.01 -6.58
N PHE A 243 -6.97 -17.66 -7.59
CA PHE A 243 -6.71 -18.54 -8.73
C PHE A 243 -6.01 -19.85 -8.31
N TYR A 244 -5.03 -19.83 -7.40
CA TYR A 244 -4.39 -21.06 -6.92
C TYR A 244 -5.31 -21.98 -6.13
N TRP A 245 -6.28 -21.43 -5.38
CA TRP A 245 -7.30 -22.24 -4.71
C TRP A 245 -8.22 -22.93 -5.72
N ILE A 246 -8.78 -22.16 -6.66
CA ILE A 246 -9.82 -22.64 -7.59
C ILE A 246 -9.23 -23.51 -8.72
N TRP A 247 -8.15 -23.08 -9.35
CA TRP A 247 -7.69 -23.65 -10.63
C TRP A 247 -7.29 -25.13 -10.62
N PRO A 248 -6.64 -25.70 -9.58
CA PRO A 248 -6.31 -27.13 -9.55
C PRO A 248 -7.55 -28.03 -9.60
N LEU A 249 -8.66 -27.59 -8.99
CA LEU A 249 -9.93 -28.32 -8.96
C LEU A 249 -10.73 -28.08 -10.25
N ALA A 250 -10.81 -26.82 -10.69
CA ALA A 250 -11.46 -26.46 -11.96
C ALA A 250 -10.78 -27.15 -13.15
N PHE A 251 -9.46 -27.07 -13.27
CA PHE A 251 -8.69 -27.74 -14.32
C PHE A 251 -8.89 -29.27 -14.30
N TRP A 252 -8.92 -29.91 -13.12
CA TRP A 252 -9.23 -31.34 -13.01
C TRP A 252 -10.64 -31.67 -13.55
N ALA A 253 -11.65 -30.88 -13.17
CA ALA A 253 -13.02 -31.06 -13.63
C ALA A 253 -13.15 -30.86 -15.15
N LEU A 254 -12.61 -29.74 -15.66
CA LEU A 254 -12.58 -29.40 -17.08
C LEU A 254 -11.82 -30.46 -17.91
N ALA A 255 -10.68 -30.96 -17.42
CA ALA A 255 -9.91 -32.01 -18.11
C ALA A 255 -10.63 -33.36 -18.14
N ARG A 256 -11.40 -33.70 -17.10
CA ARG A 256 -12.27 -34.90 -17.11
C ARG A 256 -13.48 -34.71 -18.02
N TRP A 257 -14.07 -33.52 -18.09
CA TRP A 257 -15.21 -33.20 -18.94
C TRP A 257 -14.83 -33.15 -20.42
N ALA A 258 -13.78 -32.42 -20.78
CA ALA A 258 -13.25 -32.35 -22.14
C ALA A 258 -12.93 -33.75 -22.68
N ARG A 259 -12.22 -34.57 -21.91
CA ARG A 259 -11.92 -35.97 -22.26
C ARG A 259 -13.17 -36.85 -22.39
N ARG A 260 -14.23 -36.62 -21.59
CA ARG A 260 -15.53 -37.32 -21.74
C ARG A 260 -16.27 -36.93 -23.02
N ARG A 261 -16.05 -35.71 -23.54
CA ARG A 261 -16.68 -35.19 -24.77
C ARG A 261 -15.78 -35.25 -26.01
N SER A 262 -14.59 -35.84 -25.89
CA SER A 262 -13.52 -35.84 -26.92
C SER A 262 -13.10 -34.45 -27.38
N TRP A 263 -13.18 -33.44 -26.50
CA TRP A 263 -12.76 -32.07 -26.75
C TRP A 263 -11.30 -31.85 -26.36
N SER A 264 -10.62 -31.01 -27.14
CA SER A 264 -9.27 -30.53 -26.80
C SER A 264 -9.33 -29.54 -25.62
N MET A 265 -8.36 -29.63 -24.72
CA MET A 265 -8.24 -28.73 -23.58
C MET A 265 -7.98 -27.30 -24.03
N THR A 266 -7.27 -27.08 -25.15
CA THR A 266 -7.06 -25.76 -25.74
C THR A 266 -8.39 -25.06 -26.04
N ARG A 267 -9.38 -25.80 -26.57
CA ARG A 267 -10.73 -25.24 -26.83
C ARG A 267 -11.46 -24.87 -25.55
N VAL A 268 -11.39 -25.72 -24.52
CA VAL A 268 -12.09 -25.50 -23.24
C VAL A 268 -11.48 -24.35 -22.45
N VAL A 269 -10.16 -24.33 -22.27
CA VAL A 269 -9.47 -23.21 -21.61
C VAL A 269 -9.58 -21.93 -22.44
N GLY A 270 -9.57 -22.04 -23.77
CA GLY A 270 -9.81 -20.91 -24.67
C GLY A 270 -11.21 -20.29 -24.50
N ALA A 271 -12.25 -21.11 -24.38
CA ALA A 271 -13.60 -20.65 -24.08
C ALA A 271 -13.69 -19.96 -22.71
N CYS A 272 -13.08 -20.52 -21.67
CA CYS A 272 -13.00 -19.86 -20.35
C CYS A 272 -12.24 -18.52 -20.41
N THR A 273 -11.16 -18.46 -21.18
CA THR A 273 -10.37 -17.24 -21.38
C THR A 273 -11.20 -16.16 -22.09
N LEU A 274 -11.92 -16.54 -23.16
CA LEU A 274 -12.79 -15.64 -23.91
C LEU A 274 -13.95 -15.10 -23.06
N VAL A 275 -14.61 -15.97 -22.28
CA VAL A 275 -15.69 -15.54 -21.38
C VAL A 275 -15.18 -14.52 -20.36
N SER A 276 -14.07 -14.81 -19.67
CA SER A 276 -13.47 -13.85 -18.71
C SER A 276 -12.97 -12.57 -19.39
N ALA A 277 -12.47 -12.66 -20.62
CA ALA A 277 -12.08 -11.49 -21.42
C ALA A 277 -13.27 -10.59 -21.82
N VAL A 278 -14.47 -11.15 -21.97
CA VAL A 278 -15.72 -10.39 -22.16
C VAL A 278 -16.27 -9.88 -20.82
N CYS A 279 -16.08 -10.60 -19.72
CA CYS A 279 -16.46 -10.11 -18.39
C CYS A 279 -15.76 -8.81 -18.00
N ALA A 280 -14.49 -8.60 -18.39
CA ALA A 280 -13.75 -7.38 -18.02
C ALA A 280 -14.41 -6.07 -18.51
N PRO A 281 -14.70 -5.86 -19.81
CA PRO A 281 -15.41 -4.65 -20.27
C PRO A 281 -16.89 -4.62 -19.86
N VAL A 282 -17.55 -5.77 -19.66
CA VAL A 282 -18.93 -5.79 -19.14
C VAL A 282 -18.99 -5.31 -17.69
N ILE A 283 -18.03 -5.70 -16.84
CA ILE A 283 -17.89 -5.17 -15.47
C ILE A 283 -17.57 -3.67 -15.52
N ALA A 284 -16.65 -3.23 -16.39
CA ALA A 284 -16.34 -1.80 -16.56
C ALA A 284 -17.59 -0.97 -16.91
N ALA A 285 -18.44 -1.48 -17.81
CA ALA A 285 -19.63 -0.80 -18.31
C ALA A 285 -20.85 -0.88 -17.37
N THR A 286 -20.82 -1.68 -16.31
CA THR A 286 -21.99 -1.89 -15.42
C THR A 286 -21.71 -1.64 -13.94
N TRP A 287 -20.45 -1.79 -13.49
CA TRP A 287 -20.01 -1.62 -12.10
C TRP A 287 -18.88 -0.58 -11.98
N GLY A 288 -18.47 0.06 -13.09
CA GLY A 288 -17.44 1.11 -13.12
C GLY A 288 -16.01 0.61 -13.40
N SER A 289 -15.13 1.56 -13.69
CA SER A 289 -13.70 1.35 -14.01
C SER A 289 -12.96 0.52 -12.96
N ASP A 290 -13.16 0.85 -11.69
CA ASP A 290 -12.43 0.26 -10.58
C ASP A 290 -12.92 -1.16 -10.28
N ALA A 291 -14.20 -1.45 -10.53
CA ALA A 291 -14.68 -2.83 -10.55
C ALA A 291 -13.96 -3.69 -11.60
N ALA A 292 -13.69 -3.16 -12.80
CA ALA A 292 -12.90 -3.89 -13.80
C ALA A 292 -11.42 -4.06 -13.43
N TYR A 293 -10.88 -3.17 -12.59
CA TYR A 293 -9.49 -3.25 -12.13
C TYR A 293 -9.29 -4.16 -10.90
N TRP A 294 -10.21 -4.12 -9.94
CA TRP A 294 -10.14 -4.90 -8.69
C TRP A 294 -10.79 -6.30 -8.78
N ALA A 295 -11.86 -6.48 -9.56
CA ALA A 295 -12.66 -7.71 -9.50
C ALA A 295 -11.93 -8.90 -10.14
N THR A 296 -11.83 -10.00 -9.39
CA THR A 296 -11.18 -11.25 -9.83
C THR A 296 -11.70 -11.77 -11.19
N PRO A 297 -13.01 -11.72 -11.54
CA PRO A 297 -13.49 -12.18 -12.85
C PRO A 297 -12.98 -11.36 -14.05
N ALA A 298 -12.71 -10.08 -13.86
CA ALA A 298 -12.12 -9.21 -14.87
C ALA A 298 -10.61 -9.49 -15.04
N ARG A 299 -9.87 -9.59 -13.92
CA ARG A 299 -8.42 -9.88 -13.91
C ARG A 299 -8.06 -11.32 -14.29
N ALA A 300 -8.98 -12.27 -14.11
CA ALA A 300 -8.75 -13.69 -14.38
C ALA A 300 -8.36 -13.98 -15.85
N CYS A 301 -8.76 -13.14 -16.80
CA CYS A 301 -8.43 -13.30 -18.22
C CYS A 301 -6.90 -13.31 -18.47
N GLU A 302 -6.15 -12.51 -17.73
CA GLU A 302 -4.69 -12.35 -17.85
C GLU A 302 -3.96 -13.63 -17.42
N ILE A 303 -4.50 -14.30 -16.40
CA ILE A 303 -4.02 -15.59 -15.87
C ILE A 303 -4.47 -16.74 -16.80
N LEU A 304 -5.73 -16.73 -17.24
CA LEU A 304 -6.31 -17.74 -18.13
C LEU A 304 -5.63 -17.74 -19.51
N LEU A 305 -5.19 -16.60 -20.03
CA LEU A 305 -4.36 -16.53 -21.24
C LEU A 305 -3.03 -17.28 -21.06
N GLY A 306 -2.38 -17.14 -19.91
CA GLY A 306 -1.19 -17.93 -19.57
C GLY A 306 -1.48 -19.43 -19.53
N ALA A 307 -2.61 -19.81 -18.92
CA ALA A 307 -3.08 -21.19 -18.88
C ALA A 307 -3.38 -21.74 -20.29
N LEU A 308 -4.00 -20.96 -21.16
CA LEU A 308 -4.28 -21.29 -22.55
C LEU A 308 -2.99 -21.55 -23.33
N ILE A 309 -1.97 -20.69 -23.19
CA ILE A 309 -0.66 -20.86 -23.84
C ILE A 309 0.00 -22.17 -23.39
N ALA A 310 -0.01 -22.48 -22.10
CA ALA A 310 0.56 -23.72 -21.56
C ALA A 310 -0.12 -24.98 -22.15
N VAL A 311 -1.45 -24.98 -22.24
CA VAL A 311 -2.23 -26.09 -22.81
C VAL A 311 -2.04 -26.19 -24.33
N ALA A 312 -2.07 -25.06 -25.04
CA ALA A 312 -1.92 -25.02 -26.49
C ALA A 312 -0.54 -25.48 -26.95
N LEU A 313 0.51 -25.21 -26.17
CA LEU A 313 1.84 -25.78 -26.39
C LEU A 313 1.87 -27.29 -26.13
N ALA A 314 1.24 -27.76 -25.04
CA ALA A 314 1.20 -29.18 -24.69
C ALA A 314 0.38 -30.03 -25.69
N GLU A 315 -0.73 -29.50 -26.21
CA GLU A 315 -1.52 -30.10 -27.30
C GLU A 315 -0.95 -29.83 -28.71
N ARG A 316 0.23 -29.19 -28.81
CA ARG A 316 0.92 -28.82 -30.08
C ARG A 316 0.05 -28.01 -31.05
N ARG A 317 -0.86 -27.19 -30.51
CA ARG A 317 -1.74 -26.24 -31.23
C ARG A 317 -1.08 -24.90 -31.53
N LEU A 318 -0.08 -24.50 -30.74
CA LEU A 318 0.76 -23.32 -30.98
C LEU A 318 2.24 -23.71 -31.09
N SER A 319 3.02 -22.88 -31.77
CA SER A 319 4.47 -22.99 -31.90
C SER A 319 5.13 -21.62 -31.74
N ALA A 320 6.40 -21.60 -31.34
CA ALA A 320 7.13 -20.37 -31.05
C ALA A 320 7.91 -19.87 -32.28
N ALA A 321 7.53 -18.71 -32.81
CA ALA A 321 8.29 -18.00 -33.84
C ALA A 321 9.38 -17.11 -33.21
N ALA A 322 10.52 -16.97 -33.91
CA ALA A 322 11.70 -16.30 -33.36
C ALA A 322 11.50 -14.81 -33.03
N TRP A 323 10.58 -14.14 -33.72
CA TRP A 323 10.24 -12.73 -33.48
C TRP A 323 9.42 -12.51 -32.20
N MET A 324 8.77 -13.54 -31.64
CA MET A 324 7.81 -13.37 -30.55
C MET A 324 8.47 -12.98 -29.22
N ALA A 325 9.69 -13.49 -28.95
CA ALA A 325 10.42 -13.11 -27.74
C ALA A 325 10.83 -11.62 -27.74
N PRO A 326 11.48 -11.07 -28.78
CA PRO A 326 11.76 -9.64 -28.84
C PRO A 326 10.50 -8.78 -28.97
N ALA A 327 9.52 -9.15 -29.80
CA ALA A 327 8.28 -8.37 -29.93
C ALA A 327 7.49 -8.30 -28.62
N GLY A 328 7.36 -9.43 -27.91
CA GLY A 328 6.71 -9.49 -26.60
C GLY A 328 7.47 -8.71 -25.52
N LEU A 329 8.80 -8.77 -25.50
CA LEU A 329 9.61 -7.97 -24.57
C LEU A 329 9.47 -6.46 -24.85
N VAL A 330 9.57 -6.05 -26.12
CA VAL A 330 9.40 -4.64 -26.51
C VAL A 330 7.98 -4.17 -26.17
N ALA A 331 6.95 -4.95 -26.46
CA ALA A 331 5.57 -4.62 -26.09
C ALA A 331 5.40 -4.47 -24.57
N VAL A 332 5.98 -5.38 -23.75
CA VAL A 332 5.93 -5.26 -22.28
C VAL A 332 6.63 -3.99 -21.80
N VAL A 333 7.81 -3.64 -22.32
CA VAL A 333 8.56 -2.44 -21.93
C VAL A 333 7.88 -1.15 -22.40
N VAL A 334 7.34 -1.12 -23.62
CA VAL A 334 6.61 0.04 -24.16
C VAL A 334 5.31 0.27 -23.37
N LEU A 335 4.55 -0.78 -23.05
CA LEU A 335 3.36 -0.65 -22.20
C LEU A 335 3.71 -0.16 -20.79
N ALA A 336 4.86 -0.57 -20.23
CA ALA A 336 5.34 -0.09 -18.93
C ALA A 336 5.63 1.44 -18.89
N ILE A 337 5.93 2.02 -20.05
CA ILE A 337 6.27 3.45 -20.20
C ILE A 337 5.05 4.27 -20.62
N VAL A 338 4.22 3.73 -21.52
CA VAL A 338 3.19 4.49 -22.26
C VAL A 338 1.78 4.34 -21.67
N LEU A 339 1.48 3.31 -20.88
CA LEU A 339 0.16 3.21 -20.24
C LEU A 339 -0.03 4.32 -19.19
N PRO A 340 -1.18 5.03 -19.16
CA PRO A 340 -1.43 6.05 -18.14
C PRO A 340 -1.54 5.42 -16.74
N THR A 341 -1.17 6.20 -15.73
CA THR A 341 -1.32 5.85 -14.31
C THR A 341 -2.79 5.85 -13.89
N ALA A 342 -3.52 6.93 -14.20
CA ALA A 342 -4.84 7.26 -13.64
C ALA A 342 -6.04 6.90 -14.55
N SER A 343 -5.80 6.41 -15.77
CA SER A 343 -6.88 6.24 -16.76
C SER A 343 -6.52 5.27 -17.89
N GLY A 344 -7.45 5.05 -18.81
CA GLY A 344 -7.20 4.36 -20.07
C GLY A 344 -7.35 2.82 -20.03
N PRO A 345 -6.71 2.09 -20.96
CA PRO A 345 -7.13 0.73 -21.35
C PRO A 345 -7.17 -0.31 -20.21
N ALA A 346 -6.34 -0.16 -19.18
CA ALA A 346 -6.33 -1.07 -18.02
C ALA A 346 -7.62 -0.99 -17.18
N TYR A 347 -8.24 0.18 -17.12
CA TYR A 347 -9.46 0.45 -16.35
C TYR A 347 -10.71 0.28 -17.21
N SER A 348 -10.63 0.55 -18.51
CA SER A 348 -11.70 0.31 -19.50
C SER A 348 -11.88 -1.18 -19.89
N GLY A 349 -11.37 -2.12 -19.09
CA GLY A 349 -11.52 -3.56 -19.32
C GLY A 349 -10.67 -4.16 -20.46
N ALA A 350 -9.73 -3.43 -21.06
CA ALA A 350 -8.89 -3.91 -22.16
C ALA A 350 -7.64 -4.71 -21.70
N LEU A 351 -7.53 -5.02 -20.41
CA LEU A 351 -6.54 -5.93 -19.82
C LEU A 351 -6.32 -7.27 -20.58
N PRO A 352 -7.35 -7.94 -21.17
CA PRO A 352 -7.12 -9.15 -21.97
C PRO A 352 -6.21 -8.91 -23.18
N LEU A 353 -6.28 -7.71 -23.77
CA LEU A 353 -5.45 -7.30 -24.92
C LEU A 353 -4.03 -6.96 -24.46
N LEU A 354 -3.89 -6.27 -23.32
CA LEU A 354 -2.58 -5.95 -22.74
C LEU A 354 -1.81 -7.23 -22.38
N ALA A 355 -2.48 -8.24 -21.83
CA ALA A 355 -1.90 -9.55 -21.53
C ALA A 355 -1.41 -10.32 -22.78
N LEU A 356 -1.79 -9.92 -24.00
CA LEU A 356 -1.20 -10.50 -25.22
C LEU A 356 0.30 -10.18 -25.34
N ALA A 357 0.80 -9.09 -24.76
CA ALA A 357 2.22 -8.75 -24.75
C ALA A 357 3.04 -9.74 -23.89
N SER A 358 2.61 -9.99 -22.65
CA SER A 358 3.21 -10.99 -21.75
C SER A 358 3.05 -12.41 -22.31
N GLY A 359 1.88 -12.74 -22.87
CA GLY A 359 1.63 -14.02 -23.53
C GLY A 359 2.54 -14.28 -24.73
N THR A 360 2.74 -13.28 -25.60
CA THR A 360 3.64 -13.35 -26.76
C THR A 360 5.10 -13.55 -26.33
N LEU A 361 5.54 -12.88 -25.27
CA LEU A 361 6.86 -13.08 -24.67
C LEU A 361 7.02 -14.53 -24.15
N LEU A 362 6.09 -15.02 -23.34
CA LEU A 362 6.15 -16.39 -22.76
C LEU A 362 6.17 -17.48 -23.83
N LEU A 363 5.39 -17.31 -24.90
CA LEU A 363 5.38 -18.21 -26.05
C LEU A 363 6.69 -18.14 -26.84
N GLY A 364 7.21 -16.93 -27.11
CA GLY A 364 8.51 -16.75 -27.77
C GLY A 364 9.69 -17.37 -27.01
N LEU A 365 9.68 -17.28 -25.68
CA LEU A 365 10.72 -17.85 -24.81
C LEU A 365 10.80 -19.39 -24.82
N GLN A 366 9.83 -20.08 -25.42
CA GLN A 366 9.91 -21.53 -25.67
C GLN A 366 10.91 -21.89 -26.78
N ARG A 367 11.44 -20.89 -27.51
CA ARG A 367 12.51 -21.03 -28.50
C ARG A 367 13.84 -20.48 -27.96
N PRO A 368 14.99 -21.11 -28.25
CA PRO A 368 16.30 -20.48 -28.09
C PRO A 368 16.41 -19.20 -28.92
N GLY A 369 17.04 -18.17 -28.37
CA GLY A 369 17.20 -16.85 -29.01
C GLY A 369 17.86 -15.84 -28.08
N PRO A 370 18.21 -14.63 -28.58
CA PRO A 370 18.96 -13.63 -27.82
C PRO A 370 18.22 -13.15 -26.56
N VAL A 371 16.90 -12.91 -26.65
CA VAL A 371 16.07 -12.54 -25.49
C VAL A 371 15.99 -13.67 -24.46
N THR A 372 15.86 -14.92 -24.91
CA THR A 372 15.88 -16.11 -24.05
C THR A 372 17.22 -16.27 -23.31
N ALA A 373 18.33 -15.93 -23.96
CA ALA A 373 19.66 -15.90 -23.35
C ALA A 373 19.81 -14.74 -22.35
N MET A 374 19.40 -13.52 -22.73
CA MET A 374 19.44 -12.33 -21.89
C MET A 374 18.66 -12.52 -20.58
N LEU A 375 17.41 -12.98 -20.66
CA LEU A 375 16.59 -13.26 -19.47
C LEU A 375 17.07 -14.49 -18.68
N SER A 376 17.94 -15.32 -19.25
CA SER A 376 18.64 -16.40 -18.53
C SER A 376 19.96 -15.95 -17.88
N TRP A 377 20.36 -14.68 -18.01
CA TRP A 377 21.57 -14.16 -17.39
C TRP A 377 21.49 -14.13 -15.86
N ARG A 378 22.62 -14.37 -15.19
CA ARG A 378 22.65 -14.72 -13.75
C ARG A 378 22.00 -13.68 -12.82
N PRO A 379 22.13 -12.35 -13.03
CA PRO A 379 21.42 -11.34 -12.23
C PRO A 379 19.91 -11.36 -12.41
N PHE A 380 19.40 -11.42 -13.65
CA PHE A 380 17.97 -11.56 -13.95
C PHE A 380 17.39 -12.83 -13.32
N VAL A 381 18.15 -13.93 -13.32
CA VAL A 381 17.73 -15.19 -12.69
C VAL A 381 17.83 -15.12 -11.15
N ALA A 382 18.79 -14.39 -10.59
CA ALA A 382 18.94 -14.22 -9.14
C ALA A 382 17.80 -13.38 -8.53
N LEU A 383 17.55 -12.19 -9.09
CA LEU A 383 16.43 -11.34 -8.69
C LEU A 383 15.09 -12.08 -8.89
N GLY A 384 14.94 -12.85 -9.97
CA GLY A 384 13.72 -13.59 -10.29
C GLY A 384 13.39 -14.72 -9.33
N ARG A 385 14.36 -15.21 -8.55
CA ARG A 385 14.16 -16.21 -7.49
C ARG A 385 13.67 -15.60 -6.18
N VAL A 386 14.10 -14.37 -5.88
CA VAL A 386 13.70 -13.60 -4.69
C VAL A 386 12.55 -12.63 -4.97
N SER A 387 12.08 -12.53 -6.23
CA SER A 387 11.11 -11.52 -6.67
C SER A 387 9.80 -11.51 -5.89
N TYR A 388 9.44 -12.64 -5.27
CA TYR A 388 8.27 -12.72 -4.39
C TYR A 388 8.50 -11.94 -3.09
N GLY A 389 9.60 -12.17 -2.38
CA GLY A 389 9.99 -11.36 -1.22
C GLY A 389 10.20 -9.89 -1.60
N VAL A 390 10.81 -9.61 -2.75
CA VAL A 390 10.98 -8.22 -3.23
C VAL A 390 9.62 -7.54 -3.45
N TYR A 391 8.67 -8.21 -4.12
CA TYR A 391 7.30 -7.69 -4.28
C TYR A 391 6.56 -7.55 -2.94
N LEU A 392 6.89 -8.37 -1.94
CA LEU A 392 6.21 -8.38 -0.64
C LEU A 392 6.71 -7.30 0.34
N TYR A 393 8.02 -7.02 0.35
CA TYR A 393 8.63 -6.08 1.30
C TYR A 393 8.74 -4.66 0.75
N HIS A 394 8.59 -4.43 -0.56
CA HIS A 394 8.80 -3.11 -1.14
C HIS A 394 7.83 -2.05 -0.62
N LEU A 395 6.52 -2.27 -0.65
CA LEU A 395 5.57 -1.22 -0.28
C LEU A 395 5.65 -0.83 1.21
N PRO A 396 5.78 -1.78 2.18
CA PRO A 396 6.06 -1.42 3.56
C PRO A 396 7.34 -0.57 3.71
N VAL A 397 8.41 -0.90 2.99
CA VAL A 397 9.67 -0.11 3.00
C VAL A 397 9.49 1.26 2.36
N PHE A 398 8.79 1.36 1.23
CA PHE A 398 8.61 2.61 0.49
C PHE A 398 7.71 3.59 1.25
N VAL A 399 6.65 3.10 1.91
CA VAL A 399 5.76 3.88 2.77
C VAL A 399 6.44 4.25 4.09
N PHE A 400 7.24 3.34 4.69
CA PHE A 400 7.91 3.61 5.96
C PHE A 400 9.12 4.55 5.84
N VAL A 401 9.90 4.44 4.77
CA VAL A 401 11.09 5.26 4.51
C VAL A 401 10.68 6.44 3.62
N THR A 402 10.33 7.55 4.24
CA THR A 402 9.92 8.82 3.62
C THR A 402 11.07 9.82 3.56
N GLU A 403 10.93 10.91 2.78
CA GLU A 403 11.94 11.99 2.73
C GLU A 403 12.15 12.60 4.13
N ALA A 404 11.05 12.91 4.83
CA ALA A 404 11.07 13.42 6.21
C ALA A 404 11.74 12.47 7.24
N ARG A 405 11.73 11.14 7.01
CA ARG A 405 12.37 10.14 7.88
C ARG A 405 13.81 9.82 7.48
N ALA A 406 14.20 10.06 6.24
CA ALA A 406 15.51 9.71 5.70
C ALA A 406 16.46 10.91 5.53
N GLY A 407 15.93 12.15 5.55
CA GLY A 407 16.70 13.37 5.28
C GLY A 407 17.22 13.48 3.84
N ILE A 408 16.76 12.61 2.94
CA ILE A 408 17.18 12.53 1.53
C ILE A 408 15.96 12.28 0.64
N GLY A 409 16.02 12.79 -0.59
CA GLY A 409 14.94 12.66 -1.58
C GLY A 409 15.36 12.05 -2.91
N GLY A 410 14.39 11.98 -3.82
CA GLY A 410 14.59 11.59 -5.23
C GLY A 410 15.35 10.27 -5.43
N TRP A 411 16.34 10.27 -6.34
CA TRP A 411 17.10 9.06 -6.71
C TRP A 411 17.89 8.46 -5.54
N ALA A 412 18.35 9.26 -4.57
CA ALA A 412 19.05 8.76 -3.40
C ALA A 412 18.10 7.99 -2.47
N LEU A 413 16.91 8.53 -2.21
CA LEU A 413 15.86 7.84 -1.47
C LEU A 413 15.38 6.56 -2.19
N LEU A 414 15.20 6.61 -3.51
CA LEU A 414 14.85 5.42 -4.28
C LEU A 414 15.94 4.34 -4.18
N GLY A 415 17.22 4.72 -4.26
CA GLY A 415 18.35 3.81 -4.04
C GLY A 415 18.33 3.16 -2.66
N LEU A 416 18.07 3.93 -1.60
CA LEU A 416 17.94 3.44 -0.22
C LEU A 416 16.75 2.47 -0.08
N ARG A 417 15.57 2.85 -0.56
CA ARG A 417 14.34 2.02 -0.56
C ARG A 417 14.54 0.69 -1.27
N LEU A 418 15.16 0.70 -2.46
CA LEU A 418 15.50 -0.50 -3.22
C LEU A 418 16.53 -1.38 -2.50
N GLY A 419 17.57 -0.76 -1.90
CA GLY A 419 18.60 -1.46 -1.13
C GLY A 419 18.03 -2.20 0.08
N ILE A 420 17.21 -1.52 0.90
CA ILE A 420 16.53 -2.12 2.05
C ILE A 420 15.60 -3.25 1.60
N THR A 421 14.77 -3.01 0.58
CA THR A 421 13.85 -4.01 0.01
C THR A 421 14.60 -5.27 -0.42
N LEU A 422 15.70 -5.12 -1.15
CA LEU A 422 16.50 -6.25 -1.64
C LEU A 422 17.20 -6.99 -0.48
N ALA A 423 17.74 -6.26 0.51
CA ALA A 423 18.37 -6.85 1.68
C ALA A 423 17.39 -7.71 2.49
N VAL A 424 16.20 -7.18 2.80
CA VAL A 424 15.15 -7.90 3.54
C VAL A 424 14.63 -9.09 2.74
N ALA A 425 14.40 -8.94 1.44
CA ALA A 425 13.95 -10.03 0.57
C ALA A 425 15.00 -11.16 0.44
N VAL A 426 16.28 -10.83 0.34
CA VAL A 426 17.37 -11.82 0.29
C VAL A 426 17.53 -12.52 1.64
N ALA A 427 17.44 -11.79 2.76
CA ALA A 427 17.45 -12.39 4.10
C ALA A 427 16.27 -13.36 4.30
N SER A 428 15.04 -12.93 4.01
CA SER A 428 13.83 -13.76 3.97
C SER A 428 14.04 -15.05 3.15
N TYR A 429 14.60 -14.91 1.94
CA TYR A 429 14.80 -16.04 1.05
C TYR A 429 15.73 -17.11 1.63
N TRP A 430 16.88 -16.71 2.17
CA TRP A 430 17.88 -17.66 2.67
C TRP A 430 17.57 -18.20 4.07
N LEU A 431 17.03 -17.37 4.97
CA LEU A 431 16.80 -17.71 6.37
C LEU A 431 15.43 -18.37 6.60
N ILE A 432 14.42 -18.09 5.77
CA ILE A 432 13.02 -18.45 6.05
C ILE A 432 12.42 -19.28 4.91
N GLU A 433 12.38 -18.74 3.68
CA GLU A 433 11.70 -19.40 2.56
C GLU A 433 12.41 -20.68 2.12
N ARG A 434 13.74 -20.65 1.97
CA ARG A 434 14.53 -21.80 1.50
C ARG A 434 14.50 -22.98 2.50
N PRO A 435 14.68 -22.79 3.82
CA PRO A 435 14.49 -23.88 4.79
C PRO A 435 13.08 -24.46 4.79
N VAL A 436 12.03 -23.64 4.85
CA VAL A 436 10.64 -24.13 4.89
C VAL A 436 10.24 -24.84 3.59
N ARG A 437 10.70 -24.35 2.43
CA ARG A 437 10.57 -25.02 1.12
C ARG A 437 11.23 -26.39 1.08
N GLN A 438 12.36 -26.57 1.77
CA GLN A 438 13.12 -27.82 1.79
C GLN A 438 12.62 -28.79 2.88
N ALA A 439 11.90 -28.31 3.90
CA ALA A 439 11.42 -29.12 5.01
C ALA A 439 10.48 -30.26 4.58
N ALA A 440 10.81 -31.50 4.98
CA ALA A 440 10.11 -32.72 4.62
C ALA A 440 8.75 -32.96 5.34
N TRP A 441 8.11 -31.91 5.86
CA TRP A 441 6.83 -32.02 6.58
C TRP A 441 5.70 -32.57 5.70
N SER A 442 4.82 -33.38 6.29
CA SER A 442 3.58 -33.88 5.67
C SER A 442 2.62 -32.74 5.31
N GLY A 443 1.65 -33.02 4.42
CA GLY A 443 0.61 -32.05 4.04
C GLY A 443 -0.18 -31.55 5.25
N VAL A 444 -0.58 -32.46 6.14
CA VAL A 444 -1.31 -32.15 7.39
C VAL A 444 -0.50 -31.23 8.31
N ARG A 445 0.78 -31.55 8.58
CA ARG A 445 1.66 -30.69 9.39
C ARG A 445 1.87 -29.32 8.73
N THR A 446 1.93 -29.27 7.40
CA THR A 446 2.03 -28.01 6.65
C THR A 446 0.77 -27.15 6.80
N ALA A 447 -0.42 -27.76 6.79
CA ALA A 447 -1.69 -27.08 6.97
C ALA A 447 -1.85 -26.51 8.40
N PHE A 448 -1.51 -27.28 9.44
CA PHE A 448 -1.54 -26.79 10.82
C PHE A 448 -0.56 -25.63 11.07
N ILE A 449 0.66 -25.71 10.54
CA ILE A 449 1.64 -24.61 10.64
C ILE A 449 1.14 -23.36 9.91
N ALA A 450 0.56 -23.52 8.72
CA ALA A 450 -0.05 -22.42 7.97
C ALA A 450 -1.21 -21.77 8.73
N ALA A 451 -2.15 -22.56 9.25
CA ALA A 451 -3.29 -22.06 10.01
C ALA A 451 -2.86 -21.32 11.29
N GLY A 452 -1.97 -21.92 12.09
CA GLY A 452 -1.45 -21.28 13.30
C GLY A 452 -0.71 -19.97 13.02
N ALA A 453 0.04 -19.91 11.92
CA ALA A 453 0.71 -18.68 11.49
C ALA A 453 -0.28 -17.58 11.04
N CYS A 454 -1.32 -17.92 10.27
CA CYS A 454 -2.35 -16.95 9.90
C CYS A 454 -3.16 -16.47 11.12
N VAL A 455 -3.46 -17.35 12.08
CA VAL A 455 -4.12 -16.97 13.35
C VAL A 455 -3.22 -16.03 14.16
N LEU A 456 -1.92 -16.31 14.28
CA LEU A 456 -0.98 -15.42 14.96
C LEU A 456 -0.96 -14.03 14.33
N VAL A 457 -0.88 -13.93 13.00
CA VAL A 457 -0.93 -12.65 12.27
C VAL A 457 -2.28 -11.94 12.49
N ALA A 458 -3.39 -12.66 12.47
CA ALA A 458 -4.71 -12.08 12.72
C ALA A 458 -4.87 -11.56 14.17
N VAL A 459 -4.26 -12.22 15.16
CA VAL A 459 -4.22 -11.76 16.56
C VAL A 459 -3.30 -10.56 16.73
N LEU A 460 -2.12 -10.55 16.12
CA LEU A 460 -1.23 -9.37 16.12
C LEU A 460 -1.89 -8.18 15.42
N GLY A 461 -2.57 -8.42 14.30
CA GLY A 461 -3.38 -7.44 13.58
C GLY A 461 -4.61 -6.97 14.35
N SER A 462 -5.23 -7.81 15.18
CA SER A 462 -6.35 -7.40 16.04
C SER A 462 -5.90 -6.49 17.19
N ALA A 463 -4.64 -6.61 17.62
CA ALA A 463 -3.99 -5.76 18.61
C ALA A 463 -3.39 -4.47 18.03
N VAL A 464 -3.37 -4.27 16.71
CA VAL A 464 -3.14 -2.95 16.12
C VAL A 464 -4.26 -2.02 16.60
N PRO A 465 -3.93 -0.87 17.23
CA PRO A 465 -4.93 0.07 17.71
C PRO A 465 -5.77 0.57 16.53
N ILE A 466 -7.07 0.77 16.77
CA ILE A 466 -7.90 1.56 15.86
C ILE A 466 -7.60 3.02 16.21
N ALA A 467 -6.44 3.48 15.77
CA ALA A 467 -6.06 4.87 15.83
C ALA A 467 -6.87 5.61 14.77
N SER A 468 -7.96 6.26 15.18
CA SER A 468 -8.57 7.37 14.44
C SER A 468 -7.66 8.60 14.59
N ALA A 469 -6.43 8.47 14.12
CA ALA A 469 -5.36 9.43 14.32
C ALA A 469 -5.24 10.31 13.09
N ASN A 470 -6.31 11.10 12.89
CA ASN A 470 -6.28 12.36 12.16
C ASN A 470 -4.92 13.04 12.40
N TYR A 471 -4.11 13.19 11.35
CA TYR A 471 -2.71 13.65 11.45
C TYR A 471 -2.58 15.17 11.78
N TRP A 472 -3.69 15.73 12.24
CA TRP A 472 -4.01 17.14 12.39
C TRP A 472 -4.82 17.42 13.67
N THR A 473 -5.08 16.42 14.53
CA THR A 473 -5.73 16.64 15.84
C THR A 473 -4.81 17.40 16.80
N VAL A 474 -5.41 18.12 17.75
CA VAL A 474 -4.68 18.68 18.88
C VAL A 474 -4.19 17.55 19.79
N SER A 475 -2.87 17.46 20.01
CA SER A 475 -2.33 16.52 21.00
C SER A 475 -2.80 16.91 22.41
N GLU A 476 -3.44 15.99 23.14
CA GLU A 476 -3.98 16.23 24.48
C GLU A 476 -2.97 16.88 25.45
N ALA A 477 -1.72 16.42 25.42
CA ALA A 477 -0.64 16.98 26.24
C ALA A 477 -0.25 18.41 25.83
N ALA A 478 -0.21 18.70 24.52
CA ALA A 478 0.09 20.05 24.03
C ALA A 478 -1.08 21.01 24.27
N GLY A 479 -2.32 20.53 24.09
CA GLY A 479 -3.54 21.27 24.42
C GLY A 479 -3.59 21.64 25.91
N ALA A 480 -3.33 20.67 26.80
CA ALA A 480 -3.26 20.92 28.24
C ALA A 480 -2.13 21.91 28.64
N GLN A 481 -1.01 21.93 27.90
CA GLN A 481 0.10 22.86 28.14
C GLN A 481 -0.18 24.28 27.59
N ALA A 482 -0.89 24.41 26.46
CA ALA A 482 -1.24 25.69 25.86
C ALA A 482 -2.55 26.30 26.42
N ALA A 483 -3.36 25.52 27.12
CA ALA A 483 -4.71 25.89 27.54
C ALA A 483 -4.77 27.20 28.34
N ILE A 484 -5.84 27.96 28.13
CA ILE A 484 -6.17 29.13 28.94
C ILE A 484 -6.63 28.65 30.35
N PRO A 485 -5.99 29.08 31.46
CA PRO A 485 -6.38 28.64 32.80
C PRO A 485 -7.73 29.21 33.24
N THR A 486 -8.65 28.34 33.63
CA THR A 486 -9.95 28.71 34.22
C THR A 486 -9.78 29.32 35.61
N GLY A 487 -10.60 30.31 35.96
CA GLY A 487 -10.56 30.97 37.27
C GLY A 487 -9.34 31.87 37.53
N GLY A 488 -8.50 32.11 36.53
CA GLY A 488 -7.39 33.07 36.61
C GLY A 488 -7.85 34.53 36.62
N SER A 489 -6.97 35.44 37.02
CA SER A 489 -7.27 36.89 37.06
C SER A 489 -7.74 37.42 35.70
N VAL A 490 -8.80 38.25 35.71
CA VAL A 490 -9.37 38.93 34.53
C VAL A 490 -8.61 40.23 34.21
N ALA A 491 -7.28 40.21 34.37
CA ALA A 491 -6.44 41.36 34.10
C ALA A 491 -6.51 41.74 32.61
N ALA A 492 -6.74 43.03 32.33
CA ALA A 492 -6.70 43.56 30.98
C ALA A 492 -5.35 43.25 30.31
N LEU A 493 -5.38 42.82 29.05
CA LEU A 493 -4.18 42.69 28.25
C LEU A 493 -3.61 44.10 28.00
N LEU A 494 -2.34 44.33 28.34
CA LEU A 494 -1.68 45.62 28.16
C LEU A 494 -0.25 45.43 27.63
N PRO A 495 0.20 46.27 26.68
CA PRO A 495 1.61 46.37 26.34
C PRO A 495 2.43 46.79 27.57
N THR A 496 3.54 46.10 27.81
CA THR A 496 4.50 46.48 28.86
C THR A 496 5.25 47.73 28.41
N PRO A 497 5.30 48.82 29.22
CA PRO A 497 6.04 50.02 28.85
C PRO A 497 7.52 49.71 28.57
N ALA A 498 8.01 50.16 27.42
CA ALA A 498 9.44 50.07 27.12
C ALA A 498 10.22 50.94 28.13
N GLY A 499 11.05 50.29 28.96
CA GLY A 499 11.94 51.00 29.86
C GLY A 499 12.84 51.94 29.09
N SER A 500 13.00 53.18 29.57
CA SER A 500 13.82 54.19 28.91
C SER A 500 15.24 53.66 28.65
N PRO A 501 15.81 53.85 27.44
CA PRO A 501 17.19 53.46 27.18
C PRO A 501 18.12 54.19 28.16
N GLY A 502 18.90 53.44 28.93
CA GLY A 502 19.98 54.00 29.74
C GLY A 502 21.08 54.56 28.84
N ASP A 503 21.77 55.61 29.29
CA ASP A 503 22.85 56.26 28.54
C ASP A 503 23.90 55.26 28.05
N GLY A 504 24.01 55.14 26.72
CA GLY A 504 24.80 54.12 26.04
C GLY A 504 25.25 54.59 24.66
N SER A 505 26.04 55.67 24.63
CA SER A 505 26.53 56.28 23.39
C SER A 505 27.49 55.36 22.63
N VAL A 506 27.07 54.93 21.44
CA VAL A 506 27.90 54.17 20.47
C VAL A 506 27.76 54.85 19.09
N PRO A 507 28.84 55.02 18.29
CA PRO A 507 28.80 55.91 17.13
C PRO A 507 28.10 55.31 15.91
N VAL A 508 27.49 56.17 15.11
CA VAL A 508 26.97 55.82 13.78
C VAL A 508 28.13 55.46 12.84
N SER A 509 28.08 54.27 12.25
CA SER A 509 28.96 53.86 11.15
C SER A 509 28.10 53.57 9.90
N SER A 510 28.34 54.32 8.83
CA SER A 510 27.58 54.22 7.58
C SER A 510 27.96 52.95 6.81
N GLY A 511 27.10 51.92 6.89
CA GLY A 511 27.27 50.64 6.20
C GLY A 511 26.06 50.29 5.32
N VAL A 512 26.35 49.83 4.09
CA VAL A 512 25.41 49.47 3.02
C VAL A 512 24.12 48.79 3.51
N VAL A 513 22.96 49.35 3.13
CA VAL A 513 21.67 48.69 3.28
C VAL A 513 21.57 47.54 2.28
N VAL A 514 21.88 46.33 2.73
CA VAL A 514 21.33 45.10 2.12
C VAL A 514 19.92 44.93 2.71
N ALA A 515 18.91 44.85 1.86
CA ALA A 515 17.53 44.68 2.33
C ALA A 515 17.37 43.28 2.98
N PRO A 516 16.85 43.18 4.23
CA PRO A 516 16.50 41.91 4.81
C PRO A 516 15.24 41.37 4.14
N THR A 517 15.30 40.15 3.59
CA THR A 517 14.14 39.48 2.97
C THR A 517 13.17 38.92 4.02
N ASP A 518 13.58 38.85 5.29
CA ASP A 518 12.75 38.42 6.42
C ASP A 518 12.13 39.61 7.15
N THR A 519 10.84 39.88 6.88
CA THR A 519 10.03 40.73 7.76
C THR A 519 9.60 39.94 8.99
N SER A 520 10.51 39.76 9.95
CA SER A 520 10.18 39.21 11.26
C SER A 520 9.18 40.13 11.97
N ILE A 521 8.01 39.61 12.31
CA ILE A 521 6.95 40.39 12.94
C ILE A 521 7.33 40.61 14.41
N VAL A 522 7.85 41.79 14.74
CA VAL A 522 8.22 42.16 16.12
C VAL A 522 6.94 42.30 16.95
N LEU A 523 6.71 41.32 17.83
CA LEU A 523 5.59 41.35 18.77
C LEU A 523 5.90 42.26 19.97
N PRO A 524 4.91 43.01 20.50
CA PRO A 524 5.09 43.82 21.69
C PRO A 524 5.29 42.94 22.93
N ALA A 525 6.03 43.44 23.92
CA ALA A 525 6.06 42.83 25.24
C ALA A 525 4.69 43.02 25.94
N LEU A 526 4.19 41.98 26.61
CA LEU A 526 2.85 41.95 27.20
C LEU A 526 2.91 41.70 28.70
N ASN A 527 1.90 42.19 29.43
CA ASN A 527 1.73 41.92 30.86
C ASN A 527 1.27 40.48 31.17
N ARG A 528 0.71 39.78 30.19
CA ARG A 528 0.35 38.35 30.20
C ARG A 528 0.23 37.81 28.76
N PRO A 529 0.19 36.48 28.57
CA PRO A 529 -0.13 35.89 27.27
C PRO A 529 -1.51 36.33 26.73
N VAL A 530 -1.63 36.39 25.41
CA VAL A 530 -2.90 36.56 24.69
C VAL A 530 -3.72 35.27 24.78
N ARG A 531 -4.98 35.36 25.18
CA ARG A 531 -5.92 34.24 25.29
C ARG A 531 -6.71 34.11 23.99
N ILE A 532 -6.49 33.01 23.27
CA ILE A 532 -7.08 32.74 21.95
C ILE A 532 -8.04 31.54 22.06
N LEU A 533 -9.30 31.74 21.67
CA LEU A 533 -10.29 30.67 21.50
C LEU A 533 -10.53 30.46 20.00
N LEU A 534 -10.19 29.30 19.46
CA LEU A 534 -10.41 28.95 18.05
C LEU A 534 -11.62 28.02 17.93
N VAL A 535 -12.64 28.43 17.18
CA VAL A 535 -13.93 27.73 17.00
C VAL A 535 -14.11 27.34 15.53
N GLY A 536 -14.62 26.13 15.26
CA GLY A 536 -14.84 25.72 13.87
C GLY A 536 -15.03 24.23 13.59
N ASP A 537 -14.74 23.85 12.34
CA ASP A 537 -14.77 22.47 11.84
C ASP A 537 -13.39 21.78 11.92
N SER A 538 -13.19 20.68 11.19
CA SER A 538 -11.89 19.99 11.13
C SER A 538 -10.75 20.84 10.54
N THR A 539 -11.04 21.85 9.71
CA THR A 539 -10.02 22.78 9.21
C THR A 539 -9.55 23.76 10.29
N ALA A 540 -10.45 24.13 11.21
CA ALA A 540 -10.11 24.87 12.42
C ALA A 540 -9.33 23.99 13.40
N GLU A 541 -9.70 22.72 13.59
CA GLU A 541 -8.92 21.80 14.43
C GLU A 541 -7.50 21.58 13.86
N ALA A 542 -7.39 21.35 12.55
CA ALA A 542 -6.11 21.14 11.87
C ALA A 542 -5.17 22.34 12.03
N THR A 543 -5.66 23.54 11.75
CA THR A 543 -4.92 24.80 11.94
C THR A 543 -4.63 25.04 13.43
N GLY A 544 -5.59 24.70 14.31
CA GLY A 544 -5.48 24.78 15.75
C GLY A 544 -4.42 23.88 16.36
N SER A 545 -4.18 22.69 15.81
CA SER A 545 -3.12 21.79 16.29
C SER A 545 -1.74 22.44 16.19
N GLY A 546 -1.48 23.18 15.12
CA GLY A 546 -0.26 23.96 14.93
C GLY A 546 -0.22 25.24 15.78
N LEU A 547 -1.34 25.93 15.93
CA LEU A 547 -1.43 27.12 16.79
C LEU A 547 -1.22 26.77 18.29
N VAL A 548 -1.69 25.60 18.73
CA VAL A 548 -1.40 25.02 20.05
C VAL A 548 0.08 24.64 20.17
N ALA A 549 0.65 23.94 19.17
CA ALA A 549 2.06 23.57 19.17
C ALA A 549 3.02 24.78 19.09
N TRP A 550 2.55 25.90 18.53
CA TRP A 550 3.21 27.20 18.58
C TRP A 550 3.11 27.82 19.98
N ALA A 551 1.92 27.86 20.59
CA ALA A 551 1.73 28.41 21.93
C ALA A 551 2.50 27.67 23.03
N THR A 552 2.72 26.34 22.91
CA THR A 552 3.59 25.60 23.85
C THR A 552 5.08 25.97 23.73
N GLN A 553 5.52 26.47 22.57
CA GLN A 553 6.87 27.00 22.36
C GLN A 553 6.99 28.47 22.80
N HIS A 554 5.89 29.24 22.73
CA HIS A 554 5.82 30.66 23.12
C HIS A 554 4.85 30.93 24.29
N PRO A 555 4.99 30.27 25.46
CA PRO A 555 4.00 30.32 26.54
C PRO A 555 3.90 31.67 27.27
N SER A 556 4.82 32.61 27.01
CA SER A 556 4.74 34.00 27.47
C SER A 556 3.95 34.91 26.51
N VAL A 557 3.68 34.44 25.28
CA VAL A 557 3.06 35.23 24.20
C VAL A 557 1.58 34.86 24.02
N ALA A 558 1.25 33.57 24.01
CA ALA A 558 -0.11 33.09 23.76
C ALA A 558 -0.52 31.89 24.63
N GLN A 559 -1.82 31.78 24.87
CA GLN A 559 -2.52 30.61 25.39
C GLN A 559 -3.69 30.32 24.45
N VAL A 560 -3.87 29.06 24.07
CA VAL A 560 -4.76 28.65 22.98
C VAL A 560 -5.66 27.52 23.46
N THR A 561 -6.96 27.71 23.30
CA THR A 561 -7.98 26.66 23.44
C THR A 561 -8.69 26.47 22.09
N VAL A 562 -8.85 25.22 21.66
CA VAL A 562 -9.56 24.86 20.42
C VAL A 562 -10.91 24.24 20.78
N ALA A 563 -11.96 24.73 20.14
CA ALA A 563 -13.37 24.35 20.31
C ALA A 563 -13.95 24.00 18.93
N ALA A 564 -13.39 22.96 18.33
CA ALA A 564 -13.71 22.53 16.98
C ALA A 564 -14.44 21.18 16.97
N SER A 565 -15.22 20.91 15.93
CA SER A 565 -15.88 19.62 15.73
C SER A 565 -15.82 19.19 14.26
N PRO A 566 -15.08 18.12 13.93
CA PRO A 566 -14.95 17.63 12.56
C PRO A 566 -16.30 17.36 11.88
N GLY A 567 -16.51 17.96 10.70
CA GLY A 567 -17.76 17.84 9.93
C GLY A 567 -18.92 18.71 10.41
N CYS A 568 -18.72 19.58 11.40
CA CYS A 568 -19.72 20.53 11.90
C CYS A 568 -19.36 21.97 11.49
N GLY A 569 -20.19 22.58 10.65
CA GLY A 569 -20.13 24.02 10.37
C GLY A 569 -21.01 24.86 11.31
N PHE A 570 -21.12 26.15 11.02
CA PHE A 570 -21.91 27.13 11.78
C PHE A 570 -23.37 27.23 11.32
N ILE A 571 -23.73 26.78 10.11
CA ILE A 571 -25.12 26.79 9.62
C ILE A 571 -25.99 25.82 10.42
N ARG A 572 -27.15 26.31 10.86
CA ARG A 572 -28.08 25.63 11.75
C ARG A 572 -29.19 24.90 10.99
N GLY A 573 -29.41 23.66 11.41
CA GLY A 573 -30.46 22.81 10.85
C GLY A 573 -30.21 22.38 9.40
N GLY A 574 -31.28 21.89 8.78
CA GLY A 574 -31.26 21.22 7.48
C GLY A 574 -30.77 19.78 7.55
N THR A 575 -31.29 18.91 6.69
CA THR A 575 -30.70 17.61 6.38
C THR A 575 -29.75 17.77 5.20
N VAL A 576 -28.49 17.33 5.36
CA VAL A 576 -27.48 17.37 4.27
C VAL A 576 -27.52 16.05 3.51
N ALA A 577 -27.74 16.10 2.20
CA ALA A 577 -28.05 14.90 1.41
C ALA A 577 -26.88 13.89 1.31
N THR A 578 -25.62 14.33 1.47
CA THR A 578 -24.44 13.49 1.29
C THR A 578 -24.25 12.41 2.37
N ASP A 579 -24.85 12.56 3.56
CA ASP A 579 -24.67 11.62 4.68
C ASP A 579 -25.76 10.52 4.74
N ASN A 580 -26.12 9.95 3.57
CA ASN A 580 -27.13 8.90 3.40
C ASN A 580 -28.50 9.22 4.05
N GLY A 581 -28.89 10.49 4.10
CA GLY A 581 -30.15 10.92 4.75
C GLY A 581 -30.14 10.84 6.28
N THR A 582 -28.97 10.79 6.92
CA THR A 582 -28.89 11.01 8.38
C THR A 582 -29.07 12.50 8.70
N PRO A 583 -29.79 12.87 9.78
CA PRO A 583 -29.95 14.27 10.15
C PRO A 583 -28.60 14.94 10.49
N PHE A 584 -28.44 16.21 10.10
CA PHE A 584 -27.28 17.01 10.54
C PHE A 584 -27.20 16.97 12.07
N GLN A 585 -26.04 16.56 12.59
CA GLN A 585 -25.98 16.04 13.96
C GLN A 585 -26.32 17.14 14.98
N ALA A 586 -27.26 16.84 15.89
CA ALA A 586 -27.54 17.73 17.03
C ALA A 586 -26.30 18.01 17.88
N ALA A 587 -25.29 17.12 17.85
CA ALA A 587 -23.98 17.33 18.45
C ALA A 587 -23.19 18.54 17.88
N CYS A 588 -23.42 18.93 16.61
CA CYS A 588 -22.81 20.13 16.04
C CYS A 588 -23.32 21.40 16.72
N ASN A 589 -24.63 21.45 17.02
CA ASN A 589 -25.24 22.55 17.76
C ASN A 589 -24.72 22.64 19.19
N ASP A 590 -24.47 21.51 19.86
CA ASP A 590 -23.96 21.47 21.24
C ASP A 590 -22.62 22.19 21.43
N VAL A 591 -21.76 22.26 20.41
CA VAL A 591 -20.52 23.06 20.46
C VAL A 591 -20.86 24.55 20.53
N LEU A 592 -21.70 25.03 19.61
CA LEU A 592 -22.01 26.46 19.45
C LEU A 592 -22.97 26.99 20.52
N ASP A 593 -23.87 26.14 21.04
CA ASP A 593 -24.92 26.53 21.99
C ASP A 593 -24.54 26.27 23.45
N LYS A 594 -23.59 25.36 23.72
CA LYS A 594 -23.17 24.98 25.09
C LYS A 594 -21.69 25.22 25.33
N GLN A 595 -20.80 24.72 24.47
CA GLN A 595 -19.35 24.79 24.71
C GLN A 595 -18.81 26.22 24.54
N VAL A 596 -19.06 26.88 23.40
CA VAL A 596 -18.55 28.23 23.14
C VAL A 596 -19.07 29.24 24.17
N PRO A 597 -20.37 29.31 24.52
CA PRO A 597 -20.86 30.23 25.54
C PRO A 597 -20.28 29.96 26.94
N ALA A 598 -19.94 28.70 27.28
CA ALA A 598 -19.22 28.39 28.51
C ALA A 598 -17.77 28.87 28.45
N GLN A 599 -17.03 28.56 27.39
CA GLN A 599 -15.64 28.95 27.20
C GLN A 599 -15.45 30.48 27.19
N LEU A 600 -16.38 31.25 26.61
CA LEU A 600 -16.36 32.71 26.67
C LEU A 600 -16.42 33.25 28.12
N ARG A 601 -17.23 32.61 28.98
CA ARG A 601 -17.37 32.96 30.40
C ARG A 601 -16.21 32.45 31.26
N ASP A 602 -15.69 31.26 30.98
CA ASP A 602 -14.76 30.56 31.86
C ASP A 602 -13.28 30.88 31.55
N LEU A 603 -12.97 31.25 30.30
CA LEU A 603 -11.61 31.52 29.81
C LEU A 603 -11.32 33.02 29.64
N HIS A 604 -12.35 33.83 29.38
CA HIS A 604 -12.23 35.26 29.01
C HIS A 604 -11.17 35.50 27.91
N PRO A 605 -11.41 35.04 26.66
CA PRO A 605 -10.45 35.23 25.56
C PRO A 605 -10.31 36.70 25.16
N ASP A 606 -9.11 37.08 24.72
CA ASP A 606 -8.85 38.38 24.07
C ASP A 606 -9.23 38.34 22.59
N VAL A 607 -9.10 37.15 21.97
CA VAL A 607 -9.43 36.89 20.56
C VAL A 607 -10.23 35.60 20.44
N VAL A 608 -11.35 35.68 19.71
CA VAL A 608 -12.13 34.52 19.28
C VAL A 608 -11.95 34.39 17.77
N VAL A 609 -11.40 33.27 17.33
CA VAL A 609 -11.12 32.98 15.93
C VAL A 609 -12.21 32.07 15.40
N LEU A 610 -12.87 32.48 14.32
CA LEU A 610 -13.93 31.74 13.66
C LEU A 610 -13.42 31.22 12.32
N MET A 611 -13.35 29.90 12.17
CA MET A 611 -12.86 29.25 10.96
C MET A 611 -13.77 28.09 10.59
N VAL A 612 -14.38 28.15 9.40
CA VAL A 612 -15.21 27.09 8.86
C VAL A 612 -14.99 26.98 7.36
N TYR A 613 -15.17 25.79 6.81
CA TYR A 613 -15.00 25.53 5.40
C TYR A 613 -16.28 24.96 4.76
N ALA A 614 -16.18 24.34 3.58
CA ALA A 614 -17.29 24.08 2.66
C ALA A 614 -18.38 23.08 3.12
N ARG A 615 -18.39 22.69 4.40
CA ARG A 615 -19.53 22.01 5.02
C ARG A 615 -20.72 22.96 5.25
N ASP A 616 -20.44 24.26 5.35
CA ASP A 616 -21.46 25.32 5.30
C ASP A 616 -21.86 25.73 3.87
N THR A 617 -21.42 24.98 2.86
CA THR A 617 -21.94 25.09 1.48
C THR A 617 -22.41 23.76 0.91
N SER A 618 -22.45 22.71 1.73
CA SER A 618 -23.05 21.44 1.35
C SER A 618 -24.57 21.61 1.20
N PRO A 619 -25.21 21.09 0.13
CA PRO A 619 -26.66 21.25 -0.09
C PRO A 619 -27.51 20.74 1.07
N ARG A 620 -28.60 21.45 1.38
CA ARG A 620 -29.44 21.24 2.57
C ARG A 620 -30.93 21.38 2.25
N GLU A 621 -31.71 20.41 2.72
CA GLU A 621 -33.17 20.51 2.80
C GLU A 621 -33.57 20.90 4.23
N TRP A 622 -34.14 22.09 4.43
CA TRP A 622 -34.64 22.52 5.75
C TRP A 622 -36.09 22.07 5.99
N ASP A 623 -36.91 22.17 4.94
CA ASP A 623 -38.34 21.92 4.98
C ASP A 623 -38.75 21.13 3.73
N ALA A 624 -39.49 20.04 3.89
CA ALA A 624 -39.87 19.12 2.79
C ALA A 624 -40.82 19.73 1.73
N GLY A 625 -41.21 21.00 1.90
CA GLY A 625 -41.91 21.81 0.89
C GLY A 625 -41.02 22.79 0.12
N GLU A 626 -39.79 23.06 0.58
CA GLU A 626 -38.83 23.95 -0.09
C GLU A 626 -37.87 23.20 -1.02
N GLY A 627 -37.64 21.90 -0.75
CA GLY A 627 -36.66 21.06 -1.46
C GLY A 627 -35.23 21.24 -0.95
N GLU A 628 -34.29 20.56 -1.61
CA GLU A 628 -32.86 20.76 -1.38
C GLU A 628 -32.45 22.16 -1.91
N LEU A 629 -31.78 22.94 -1.05
CA LEU A 629 -31.19 24.23 -1.39
C LEU A 629 -29.67 24.06 -1.55
N THR A 630 -29.15 24.50 -2.69
CA THR A 630 -27.72 24.60 -2.99
C THR A 630 -27.17 25.96 -2.54
N ALA A 631 -25.84 26.09 -2.45
CA ALA A 631 -25.19 27.30 -1.93
C ALA A 631 -25.48 28.57 -2.73
N ASP A 632 -25.85 28.45 -4.01
CA ASP A 632 -26.23 29.53 -4.92
C ASP A 632 -27.69 29.99 -4.80
N ASP A 633 -28.55 29.28 -4.04
CA ASP A 633 -29.91 29.76 -3.74
C ASP A 633 -29.83 30.94 -2.73
N PRO A 634 -30.42 32.11 -3.04
CA PRO A 634 -30.41 33.26 -2.13
C PRO A 634 -30.94 32.95 -0.71
N ARG A 635 -31.86 31.99 -0.56
CA ARG A 635 -32.39 31.54 0.74
C ARG A 635 -31.36 30.76 1.54
N PHE A 636 -30.47 30.01 0.89
CA PHE A 636 -29.34 29.36 1.53
C PHE A 636 -28.37 30.41 2.08
N VAL A 637 -28.03 31.42 1.25
CA VAL A 637 -27.13 32.51 1.63
C VAL A 637 -27.71 33.36 2.76
N GLU A 638 -29.01 33.67 2.73
CA GLU A 638 -29.71 34.39 3.80
C GLU A 638 -29.65 33.63 5.14
N ARG A 639 -29.97 32.32 5.15
CA ARG A 639 -29.86 31.46 6.33
C ARG A 639 -28.41 31.43 6.87
N MET A 640 -27.41 31.24 5.98
CA MET A 640 -25.99 31.22 6.34
C MET A 640 -25.51 32.53 6.98
N VAL A 641 -25.80 33.68 6.34
CA VAL A 641 -25.42 35.00 6.86
C VAL A 641 -26.12 35.28 8.20
N GLY A 642 -27.38 34.86 8.35
CA GLY A 642 -28.12 34.95 9.61
C GLY A 642 -27.44 34.17 10.75
N ASP A 643 -27.10 32.90 10.54
CA ASP A 643 -26.44 32.05 11.53
C ASP A 643 -25.04 32.56 11.90
N PHE A 644 -24.24 32.98 10.91
CA PHE A 644 -22.92 33.56 11.12
C PHE A 644 -23.01 34.88 11.92
N ALA A 645 -23.99 35.74 11.60
CA ALA A 645 -24.24 36.99 12.33
C ALA A 645 -24.72 36.73 13.76
N ALA A 646 -25.58 35.74 13.99
CA ALA A 646 -26.05 35.34 15.31
C ALA A 646 -24.90 34.83 16.19
N LEU A 647 -24.02 33.98 15.65
CA LEU A 647 -22.81 33.48 16.32
C LEU A 647 -21.88 34.63 16.70
N GLN A 648 -21.57 35.53 15.76
CA GLN A 648 -20.73 36.70 16.03
C GLN A 648 -21.35 37.63 17.10
N THR A 649 -22.65 37.91 17.01
CA THR A 649 -23.36 38.78 17.96
C THR A 649 -23.29 38.19 19.37
N MET A 650 -23.58 36.89 19.53
CA MET A 650 -23.46 36.20 20.82
C MET A 650 -22.05 36.32 21.41
N ILE A 651 -20.99 36.19 20.60
CA ILE A 651 -19.60 36.36 21.04
C ILE A 651 -19.30 37.81 21.46
N LEU A 652 -19.76 38.80 20.70
CA LEU A 652 -19.53 40.22 20.95
C LEU A 652 -20.29 40.74 22.18
N ASP A 653 -21.48 40.18 22.47
CA ASP A 653 -22.29 40.52 23.64
C ASP A 653 -21.80 39.79 24.91
N THR A 654 -21.32 38.55 24.78
CA THR A 654 -20.87 37.72 25.92
C THR A 654 -19.42 38.00 26.35
N SER A 655 -18.62 38.65 25.51
CA SER A 655 -17.19 38.87 25.76
C SER A 655 -16.69 40.22 25.24
N THR A 656 -15.56 40.69 25.76
CA THR A 656 -14.82 41.86 25.23
C THR A 656 -13.87 41.52 24.07
N ALA A 657 -13.85 40.27 23.61
CA ALA A 657 -12.89 39.77 22.63
C ALA A 657 -12.97 40.49 21.27
N GLN A 658 -11.89 40.41 20.50
CA GLN A 658 -11.92 40.63 19.05
C GLN A 658 -12.36 39.35 18.34
N VAL A 659 -13.23 39.46 17.34
CA VAL A 659 -13.63 38.33 16.47
C VAL A 659 -12.78 38.33 15.20
N MET A 660 -12.07 37.24 14.95
CA MET A 660 -11.21 37.07 13.79
C MET A 660 -11.78 35.96 12.89
N TRP A 661 -12.49 36.35 11.84
CA TRP A 661 -12.92 35.40 10.83
C TRP A 661 -11.75 35.01 9.92
N VAL A 662 -11.47 33.72 9.78
CA VAL A 662 -10.41 33.22 8.91
C VAL A 662 -10.99 32.93 7.54
N ARG A 663 -10.36 33.44 6.46
CA ARG A 663 -10.65 32.98 5.10
C ARG A 663 -9.90 31.66 4.83
N PRO A 664 -10.58 30.51 4.80
CA PRO A 664 -9.93 29.20 4.72
C PRO A 664 -9.30 28.98 3.35
N LEU A 665 -8.31 28.07 3.27
CA LEU A 665 -7.75 27.63 1.99
C LEU A 665 -8.80 26.88 1.18
N HIS A 666 -8.71 26.96 -0.16
CA HIS A 666 -9.43 26.06 -1.04
C HIS A 666 -8.97 24.61 -0.84
N ALA A 667 -9.83 23.65 -1.11
CA ALA A 667 -9.45 22.25 -1.27
C ALA A 667 -8.65 22.11 -2.57
N ASP A 668 -7.60 21.31 -2.54
CA ASP A 668 -6.73 21.13 -3.70
C ASP A 668 -7.51 20.48 -4.88
N PRO A 669 -7.60 21.14 -6.06
CA PRO A 669 -8.32 20.60 -7.22
C PRO A 669 -7.83 19.24 -7.70
N TYR A 670 -6.60 18.83 -7.34
CA TYR A 670 -6.11 17.47 -7.56
C TYR A 670 -7.04 16.40 -6.96
N TRP A 671 -7.68 16.70 -5.82
CA TRP A 671 -8.61 15.81 -5.12
C TRP A 671 -10.10 16.07 -5.44
N ALA A 672 -10.44 16.89 -6.46
CA ALA A 672 -11.83 17.21 -6.81
C ALA A 672 -12.72 16.00 -7.16
N HIS A 673 -12.13 14.84 -7.44
CA HIS A 673 -12.83 13.56 -7.63
C HIS A 673 -13.29 12.91 -6.31
N VAL A 674 -12.70 13.29 -5.17
CA VAL A 674 -13.06 12.85 -3.81
C VAL A 674 -13.97 13.87 -3.12
N VAL A 675 -13.80 15.16 -3.43
CA VAL A 675 -14.42 16.28 -2.69
C VAL A 675 -15.30 17.18 -3.59
N SER A 676 -16.01 16.60 -4.55
CA SER A 676 -16.61 17.32 -5.69
C SER A 676 -17.56 18.48 -5.35
N ALA A 677 -18.33 18.39 -4.26
CA ALA A 677 -19.22 19.48 -3.80
C ALA A 677 -18.49 20.65 -3.10
N ILE A 678 -17.18 20.54 -2.93
CA ILE A 678 -16.34 21.47 -2.16
C ILE A 678 -15.34 22.22 -3.04
N THR A 679 -15.12 21.81 -4.30
CA THR A 679 -14.07 22.36 -5.18
C THR A 679 -14.54 23.35 -6.24
N GLU A 680 -15.75 23.91 -6.12
CA GLU A 680 -16.24 24.93 -7.07
C GLU A 680 -15.92 26.35 -6.57
N ASP A 681 -15.25 27.16 -7.39
CA ASP A 681 -14.83 28.53 -7.02
C ASP A 681 -15.98 29.45 -6.61
N ALA A 682 -17.16 29.29 -7.23
CA ALA A 682 -18.37 30.03 -6.89
C ALA A 682 -18.79 29.80 -5.41
N THR A 683 -18.73 28.54 -4.98
CA THR A 683 -19.02 28.08 -3.63
C THR A 683 -18.08 28.70 -2.59
N HIS A 684 -16.82 28.94 -2.95
CA HIS A 684 -15.86 29.63 -2.10
C HIS A 684 -16.08 31.15 -2.05
N ALA A 685 -16.49 31.77 -3.16
CA ALA A 685 -16.88 33.19 -3.15
C ALA A 685 -18.07 33.44 -2.21
N ILE A 686 -19.03 32.52 -2.13
CA ILE A 686 -20.21 32.60 -1.27
C ILE A 686 -19.85 32.61 0.23
N ILE A 687 -19.00 31.69 0.71
CA ILE A 687 -18.49 31.73 2.10
C ILE A 687 -17.66 32.99 2.34
N ASP A 688 -16.80 33.37 1.40
CA ASP A 688 -15.94 34.55 1.54
C ASP A 688 -16.75 35.86 1.68
N ASP A 689 -17.83 36.02 0.90
CA ASP A 689 -18.70 37.21 0.95
C ASP A 689 -19.63 37.20 2.15
N ALA A 690 -20.17 36.04 2.57
CA ALA A 690 -20.90 35.93 3.84
C ALA A 690 -20.00 36.32 5.03
N THR A 691 -18.77 35.81 5.04
CA THR A 691 -17.75 36.12 6.05
C THR A 691 -17.39 37.61 6.07
N ARG A 692 -17.13 38.22 4.89
CA ARG A 692 -16.88 39.67 4.77
C ARG A 692 -18.07 40.50 5.25
N THR A 693 -19.28 40.11 4.87
CA THR A 693 -20.53 40.79 5.24
C THR A 693 -20.71 40.77 6.76
N VAL A 694 -20.62 39.61 7.39
CA VAL A 694 -20.81 39.46 8.85
C VAL A 694 -19.71 40.18 9.63
N ALA A 695 -18.44 40.08 9.23
CA ALA A 695 -17.35 40.81 9.89
C ALA A 695 -17.58 42.34 9.87
N SER A 696 -18.18 42.88 8.81
CA SER A 696 -18.49 44.32 8.74
C SER A 696 -19.49 44.79 9.81
N LEU A 697 -20.38 43.91 10.28
CA LEU A 697 -21.37 44.21 11.32
C LEU A 697 -20.75 44.33 12.73
N GLY A 698 -19.51 43.87 12.92
CA GLY A 698 -18.84 43.84 14.22
C GLY A 698 -18.31 45.19 14.72
N ASN A 699 -18.61 46.32 14.06
CA ASN A 699 -18.27 47.68 14.50
C ASN A 699 -16.79 47.85 14.91
N GLY A 700 -15.86 47.30 14.11
CA GLY A 700 -14.42 47.35 14.36
C GLY A 700 -13.89 46.32 15.38
N ARG A 701 -14.78 45.61 16.10
CA ARG A 701 -14.42 44.45 16.95
C ARG A 701 -14.40 43.12 16.20
N ALA A 702 -14.82 43.08 14.93
CA ALA A 702 -14.66 41.91 14.06
C ALA A 702 -13.86 42.28 12.80
N GLN A 703 -12.99 41.36 12.36
CA GLN A 703 -12.09 41.54 11.20
C GLN A 703 -11.92 40.20 10.46
N VAL A 704 -11.44 40.26 9.20
CA VAL A 704 -11.14 39.06 8.39
C VAL A 704 -9.63 38.88 8.24
N ILE A 705 -9.14 37.67 8.52
CA ILE A 705 -7.74 37.25 8.35
C ILE A 705 -7.64 36.36 7.11
N ASP A 706 -6.89 36.81 6.10
CA ASP A 706 -6.77 36.15 4.80
C ASP A 706 -5.67 35.08 4.77
N LEU A 707 -5.93 33.95 5.44
CA LEU A 707 -5.01 32.81 5.51
C LEU A 707 -4.77 32.20 4.12
N ARG A 708 -5.79 32.22 3.24
CA ARG A 708 -5.67 31.76 1.85
C ARG A 708 -4.61 32.56 1.07
N ALA A 709 -4.71 33.88 1.01
CA ALA A 709 -3.77 34.72 0.23
C ALA A 709 -2.35 34.81 0.84
N TRP A 710 -2.17 34.38 2.09
CA TRP A 710 -0.84 34.10 2.65
C TRP A 710 -0.32 32.74 2.15
N ALA A 711 -1.12 31.67 2.29
CA ALA A 711 -0.72 30.31 1.90
C ALA A 711 -0.45 30.15 0.39
N GLU A 712 -1.19 30.87 -0.46
CA GLU A 712 -0.98 30.91 -1.91
C GLU A 712 0.36 31.57 -2.27
N ARG A 713 0.72 32.65 -1.56
CA ARG A 713 1.96 33.41 -1.76
C ARG A 713 3.19 32.63 -1.29
N ASP A 714 3.04 31.88 -0.21
CA ASP A 714 4.12 31.08 0.39
C ASP A 714 4.26 29.68 -0.24
N GLY A 715 3.34 29.30 -1.14
CA GLY A 715 3.35 28.02 -1.86
C GLY A 715 2.74 26.84 -1.10
N VAL A 716 2.40 26.99 0.19
CA VAL A 716 1.83 25.93 1.03
C VAL A 716 0.34 25.65 0.76
N ALA A 717 -0.34 26.46 -0.06
CA ALA A 717 -1.75 26.26 -0.39
C ALA A 717 -2.05 24.90 -1.05
N PHE A 718 -1.18 24.43 -1.95
CA PHE A 718 -1.34 23.18 -2.72
C PHE A 718 -0.14 22.22 -2.54
N ASP A 719 0.59 22.35 -1.42
CA ASP A 719 1.64 21.39 -1.08
C ASP A 719 1.03 20.15 -0.40
N HIS A 720 1.12 18.99 -1.06
CA HIS A 720 0.65 17.71 -0.53
C HIS A 720 1.51 17.14 0.63
N VAL A 721 2.60 17.81 1.03
CA VAL A 721 3.32 17.54 2.28
C VAL A 721 2.71 18.35 3.43
N ALA A 722 2.44 19.64 3.22
CA ALA A 722 1.74 20.50 4.16
C ALA A 722 0.27 20.08 4.36
N ARG A 723 -0.44 19.73 3.28
CA ARG A 723 -1.88 19.37 3.23
C ARG A 723 -2.11 18.02 2.52
N PRO A 724 -1.86 16.88 3.18
CA PRO A 724 -1.83 15.55 2.54
C PRO A 724 -3.13 15.08 1.88
N ASP A 725 -4.30 15.48 2.39
CA ASP A 725 -5.61 15.21 1.78
C ASP A 725 -6.15 16.38 0.94
N GLY A 726 -5.33 17.42 0.70
CA GLY A 726 -5.72 18.64 0.01
C GLY A 726 -6.61 19.60 0.81
N VAL A 727 -6.97 19.26 2.06
CA VAL A 727 -7.88 20.04 2.92
C VAL A 727 -7.18 20.47 4.21
N HIS A 728 -6.72 19.51 5.02
CA HIS A 728 -6.21 19.73 6.37
C HIS A 728 -4.69 19.90 6.39
N PHE A 729 -4.19 20.92 7.08
CA PHE A 729 -2.77 21.03 7.39
C PHE A 729 -2.32 19.89 8.31
N THR A 730 -1.13 19.34 8.08
CA THR A 730 -0.42 18.59 9.13
C THR A 730 -0.11 19.52 10.31
N THR A 731 -0.07 19.00 11.54
CA THR A 731 0.32 19.79 12.72
C THR A 731 1.67 20.49 12.53
N ALA A 732 2.63 19.86 11.85
CA ALA A 732 3.93 20.47 11.53
C ALA A 732 3.79 21.71 10.62
N ALA A 733 3.04 21.60 9.52
CA ALA A 733 2.80 22.72 8.63
C ALA A 733 1.97 23.83 9.30
N ALA A 734 0.92 23.48 10.04
CA ALA A 734 0.14 24.43 10.82
C ALA A 734 0.99 25.15 11.89
N THR A 735 2.05 24.52 12.40
CA THR A 735 3.01 25.16 13.32
C THR A 735 3.87 26.20 12.60
N ASP A 736 4.39 25.90 11.41
CA ASP A 736 5.17 26.86 10.59
C ASP A 736 4.31 28.07 10.17
N VAL A 737 3.07 27.81 9.72
CA VAL A 737 2.04 28.84 9.43
C VAL A 737 1.79 29.72 10.67
N SER A 738 1.75 29.12 11.87
CA SER A 738 1.53 29.82 13.14
C SER A 738 2.73 30.66 13.55
N GLU A 739 3.95 30.13 13.44
CA GLU A 739 5.21 30.82 13.73
C GLU A 739 5.41 32.04 12.82
N ARG A 740 5.30 31.84 11.51
CA ARG A 740 5.70 32.83 10.50
C ARG A 740 4.64 33.89 10.24
N TRP A 741 3.38 33.65 10.57
CA TRP A 741 2.30 34.59 10.26
C TRP A 741 1.08 34.54 11.17
N PHE A 742 0.41 33.38 11.32
CA PHE A 742 -0.94 33.32 11.87
C PHE A 742 -1.01 33.65 13.37
N GLY A 743 -0.10 33.11 14.19
CA GLY A 743 0.05 33.48 15.60
C GLY A 743 0.33 34.98 15.78
N PRO A 744 1.35 35.55 15.10
CA PRO A 744 1.62 36.98 15.10
C PRO A 744 0.44 37.88 14.69
N GLN A 745 -0.38 37.50 13.70
CA GLN A 745 -1.58 38.29 13.35
C GLN A 745 -2.59 38.36 14.50
N LEU A 746 -2.83 37.24 15.18
CA LEU A 746 -3.77 37.14 16.31
C LEU A 746 -3.29 37.96 17.51
N VAL A 747 -1.98 37.94 17.82
CA VAL A 747 -1.39 38.78 18.88
C VAL A 747 -1.55 40.27 18.53
N LEU A 748 -1.21 40.69 17.30
CA LEU A 748 -1.35 42.07 16.85
C LEU A 748 -2.81 42.54 16.79
N ALA A 749 -3.78 41.65 16.65
CA ALA A 749 -5.20 41.97 16.72
C ALA A 749 -5.63 42.25 18.17
N ALA A 750 -5.24 41.39 19.12
CA ALA A 750 -5.52 41.57 20.55
C ALA A 750 -4.97 42.90 21.09
N THR A 751 -3.73 43.24 20.74
CA THR A 751 -3.06 44.44 21.28
C THR A 751 -3.61 45.74 20.73
N ARG A 752 -4.12 45.76 19.48
CA ARG A 752 -4.79 46.94 18.92
C ARG A 752 -6.05 47.30 19.72
N ALA A 753 -6.86 46.30 20.08
CA ALA A 753 -8.05 46.49 20.91
C ALA A 753 -7.73 47.01 22.32
N ALA A 754 -6.66 46.49 22.94
CA ALA A 754 -6.14 47.00 24.20
C ALA A 754 -5.74 48.48 24.11
N THR A 755 -5.03 48.90 23.05
CA THR A 755 -4.66 50.31 22.90
C THR A 755 -5.84 51.25 22.65
N THR A 756 -6.89 50.81 21.95
CA THR A 756 -8.11 51.63 21.73
C THR A 756 -9.03 51.73 22.94
N THR A 757 -8.81 50.93 23.99
CA THR A 757 -9.59 50.97 25.25
C THR A 757 -8.83 51.64 26.40
N ALA A 758 -7.60 52.11 26.16
CA ALA A 758 -6.67 52.57 27.19
C ALA A 758 -6.55 54.11 27.37
N GLY A 759 -7.56 54.89 26.94
CA GLY A 759 -7.76 56.26 27.42
C GLY A 759 -8.21 57.29 26.37
N PRO A 760 -8.42 58.56 26.79
CA PRO A 760 -8.42 59.03 28.18
C PRO A 760 -9.71 58.68 28.93
#